data_AF-U5ENM4-F1
#
_entry.id   AF-U5ENM4-F1
#
_cell.length_a   1.000
_cell.length_b   1.000
_cell.length_c   1.000
_cell.angle_alpha   90.00
_cell.angle_beta   90.00
_cell.angle_gamma   90.00
#
_symmetry.space_group_name_H-M   'P 1'
#
loop_
_entity.id
_entity.type
_entity.pdbx_description
1 polymer ?
#
loop_
_entity_poly.entity_id
_entity_poly.type
_entity_poly.pdbx_seq_one_letter_code
_entity_poly.pdbx_strand_id
1 'polypeptide(L)'
;NNISPVIATRSNTGIEIWKATSTNSKYPYVADPTTRDESKICRAIVYSPNGRFLAWANGTKVQVCATDDMKPVCSLPRPKAFYIKFSPKSTYLITWEIYTENPKETPAGKPNLYIYETESGKEVFSIIQKRQTDWEPHWASDESLFALMLGGEAIFYEPQTENGFEKPTKKIGGYRNGGVSVAPNICPPYVGFYSIGSGTNPSRCKILKHPNLECNQPIASKSFFQADKAEMIWNKKGNGLLLHTSTEVDKTGESYYGKSALHFLTTKGDSFSVQLNAEGPIHAIAWSPKSTEFCVVYGFMPSKATLFNLKCDQVFDFGTGHRNSIYYNDFGNLVLFGGFGNLPGQVEVWDLIRKKQVSTSKASDTTLLEWSPVGDVYLTATTAPRLRMSNGFRIWHYSGALLHETTWPGQELLEVVWQKYAPGTIKENVITDDKIEGLVPSTPQASTQKYIPPGARLGAGGAGDTSAEALRSPIPGLPPGYRPTTKGKNDRKNNQNRKNNPNKTPSGDKPSSGGNKQGGSKQKQNDGGQRKQHREQAQSESNSNGTTTNEESNATSNDGDDGDNNNDKRPPRSDKRPRQRLSSKPIDPEKDKKIKNLNRKLKDIRILKEKKERGDNLDNAQVTKMNSEHDLIKELKALKAS
;
A
#
# COMPACT_ATOMS: atom_id res chain seq x y z
N ASN A 1 -30.47 -7.90 -14.24
CA ASN A 1 -31.08 -6.54 -14.33
C ASN A 1 -30.37 -5.78 -15.43
N ASN A 2 -31.08 -5.10 -16.33
CA ASN A 2 -30.46 -4.28 -17.40
C ASN A 2 -30.05 -2.89 -16.89
N ILE A 3 -29.27 -2.85 -15.80
CA ILE A 3 -28.61 -1.62 -15.34
C ILE A 3 -27.18 -1.69 -15.87
N SER A 4 -26.86 -0.89 -16.88
CA SER A 4 -25.49 -0.74 -17.35
C SER A 4 -24.85 0.45 -16.62
N PRO A 5 -23.89 0.23 -15.70
CA PRO A 5 -23.30 1.31 -14.93
C PRO A 5 -22.50 2.24 -15.83
N VAL A 6 -22.63 3.55 -15.62
CA VAL A 6 -21.91 4.59 -16.35
C VAL A 6 -20.52 4.78 -15.75
N ILE A 7 -19.53 5.12 -16.58
CA ILE A 7 -18.17 5.48 -16.15
C ILE A 7 -17.99 6.99 -16.34
N ALA A 8 -17.36 7.68 -15.39
CA ALA A 8 -16.81 9.01 -15.65
C ALA A 8 -15.28 8.95 -15.73
N THR A 9 -14.70 9.63 -16.72
CA THR A 9 -13.25 9.73 -16.92
C THR A 9 -12.80 11.18 -16.79
N ARG A 10 -11.61 11.38 -16.22
CA ARG A 10 -10.95 12.68 -16.09
C ARG A 10 -9.60 12.61 -16.78
N SER A 11 -9.41 13.44 -17.80
CA SER A 11 -8.18 13.55 -18.57
C SER A 11 -7.60 14.98 -18.52
N ASN A 12 -6.41 15.17 -19.06
CA ASN A 12 -5.86 16.51 -19.30
C ASN A 12 -6.62 17.33 -20.37
N THR A 13 -7.57 16.72 -21.11
CA THR A 13 -8.46 17.44 -22.05
C THR A 13 -9.83 17.80 -21.47
N GLY A 14 -10.11 17.42 -20.22
CA GLY A 14 -11.40 17.62 -19.58
C GLY A 14 -12.01 16.35 -19.02
N ILE A 15 -13.33 16.39 -18.81
CA ILE A 15 -14.14 15.27 -18.29
C ILE A 15 -15.05 14.73 -19.40
N GLU A 16 -15.12 13.40 -19.49
CA GLU A 16 -16.00 12.67 -20.40
C GLU A 16 -16.78 11.61 -19.63
N ILE A 17 -17.99 11.28 -20.09
CA ILE A 17 -18.86 10.27 -19.47
C ILE A 17 -19.10 9.16 -20.48
N TRP A 18 -18.93 7.92 -20.07
CA TRP A 18 -18.89 6.75 -20.93
C TRP A 18 -20.04 5.81 -20.59
N LYS A 19 -20.97 5.65 -21.52
CA LYS A 19 -22.20 4.85 -21.38
C LYS A 19 -22.04 3.55 -22.19
N ALA A 20 -22.57 2.44 -21.69
CA ALA A 20 -22.56 1.18 -22.44
C ALA A 20 -23.61 1.21 -23.56
N THR A 21 -23.24 0.81 -24.77
CA THR A 21 -24.19 0.71 -25.89
C THR A 21 -25.09 -0.51 -25.71
N SER A 22 -26.41 -0.34 -25.76
CA SER A 22 -27.40 -1.38 -25.40
C SER A 22 -27.63 -2.47 -26.47
N THR A 23 -27.00 -2.36 -27.64
CA THR A 23 -27.19 -3.28 -28.77
C THR A 23 -26.16 -4.41 -28.81
N ASN A 24 -26.63 -5.63 -28.44
CA ASN A 24 -26.00 -6.95 -28.68
C ASN A 24 -24.65 -7.25 -28.01
N SER A 25 -24.71 -7.74 -26.77
CA SER A 25 -23.82 -8.75 -26.13
C SER A 25 -22.30 -8.53 -26.12
N LYS A 26 -21.81 -7.42 -26.65
CA LYS A 26 -20.46 -6.88 -26.50
C LYS A 26 -20.63 -5.49 -25.91
N TYR A 27 -19.70 -5.05 -25.07
CA TYR A 27 -19.85 -3.81 -24.31
C TYR A 27 -18.90 -2.70 -24.84
N PRO A 28 -19.11 -2.13 -26.05
CA PRO A 28 -18.48 -0.87 -26.39
C PRO A 28 -19.11 0.21 -25.49
N TYR A 29 -18.36 0.60 -24.47
CA TYR A 29 -18.58 1.88 -23.81
C TYR A 29 -18.22 2.99 -24.80
N VAL A 30 -19.06 3.99 -24.90
CA VAL A 30 -18.91 5.12 -25.83
C VAL A 30 -19.01 6.41 -25.03
N ALA A 31 -18.10 7.36 -25.31
CA ALA A 31 -18.16 8.70 -24.76
C ALA A 31 -19.44 9.41 -25.20
N ASP A 32 -20.20 9.94 -24.25
CA ASP A 32 -21.31 10.84 -24.49
C ASP A 32 -20.76 12.22 -24.88
N PRO A 33 -20.95 12.69 -26.13
CA PRO A 33 -20.42 13.98 -26.57
C PRO A 33 -21.15 15.17 -25.93
N THR A 34 -22.33 14.96 -25.33
CA THR A 34 -23.17 16.05 -24.81
C THR A 34 -22.75 16.55 -23.42
N THR A 35 -21.92 15.79 -22.71
CA THR A 35 -21.56 16.04 -21.29
C THR A 35 -20.08 16.40 -21.09
N ARG A 36 -19.38 16.85 -22.13
CA ARG A 36 -17.95 17.17 -22.07
C ARG A 36 -17.70 18.55 -21.43
N ASP A 37 -17.01 18.60 -20.30
CA ASP A 37 -16.38 19.83 -19.79
C ASP A 37 -14.92 19.85 -20.25
N GLU A 38 -14.58 20.69 -21.23
CA GLU A 38 -13.23 20.82 -21.83
C GLU A 38 -12.22 21.58 -20.95
N SER A 39 -12.54 21.77 -19.67
CA SER A 39 -11.66 22.43 -18.71
C SER A 39 -10.34 21.66 -18.50
N LYS A 40 -9.26 22.18 -19.08
CA LYS A 40 -7.87 21.67 -18.98
C LYS A 40 -7.30 21.58 -17.54
N ILE A 41 -8.05 21.98 -16.52
CA ILE A 41 -7.63 22.02 -15.10
C ILE A 41 -8.65 21.30 -14.19
N CYS A 42 -9.19 20.16 -14.66
CA CYS A 42 -10.03 19.28 -13.83
C CYS A 42 -9.22 18.60 -12.71
N ARG A 43 -9.37 19.04 -11.46
CA ARG A 43 -8.55 18.58 -10.31
C ARG A 43 -9.05 17.33 -9.59
N ALA A 44 -10.38 17.14 -9.54
CA ALA A 44 -11.03 16.00 -8.90
C ALA A 44 -12.38 15.70 -9.58
N ILE A 45 -12.79 14.44 -9.59
CA ILE A 45 -14.11 13.97 -10.00
C ILE A 45 -14.61 12.90 -9.03
N VAL A 46 -15.86 12.99 -8.57
CA VAL A 46 -16.44 12.07 -7.58
C VAL A 46 -17.92 11.83 -7.87
N TYR A 47 -18.35 10.56 -7.90
CA TYR A 47 -19.76 10.19 -7.79
C TYR A 47 -20.21 10.17 -6.33
N SER A 48 -21.42 10.65 -6.08
CA SER A 48 -22.13 10.47 -4.81
C SER A 48 -22.25 8.98 -4.43
N PRO A 49 -22.06 8.59 -3.16
CA PRO A 49 -22.28 7.22 -2.69
C PRO A 49 -23.64 6.61 -3.03
N ASN A 50 -24.70 7.43 -3.14
CA ASN A 50 -26.04 6.96 -3.51
C ASN A 50 -26.28 6.85 -5.04
N GLY A 51 -25.38 7.40 -5.87
CA GLY A 51 -25.45 7.38 -7.33
C GLY A 51 -26.18 8.54 -8.02
N ARG A 52 -26.87 9.42 -7.29
CA ARG A 52 -27.73 10.49 -7.85
C ARG A 52 -26.97 11.69 -8.41
N PHE A 53 -25.74 11.93 -7.95
CA PHE A 53 -24.95 13.11 -8.31
C PHE A 53 -23.53 12.76 -8.78
N LEU A 54 -23.03 13.57 -9.71
CA LEU A 54 -21.64 13.61 -10.14
C LEU A 54 -21.08 15.01 -9.88
N ALA A 55 -19.99 15.11 -9.12
CA ALA A 55 -19.32 16.38 -8.81
C ALA A 55 -17.90 16.44 -9.36
N TRP A 56 -17.47 17.61 -9.84
CA TRP A 56 -16.11 17.83 -10.31
C TRP A 56 -15.59 19.25 -10.06
N ALA A 57 -14.28 19.38 -9.83
CA ALA A 57 -13.58 20.66 -9.73
C ALA A 57 -12.92 21.00 -11.06
N ASN A 58 -13.46 21.97 -11.82
CA ASN A 58 -12.94 22.33 -13.15
C ASN A 58 -11.85 23.42 -13.13
N GLY A 59 -11.37 23.77 -11.93
CA GLY A 59 -10.34 24.79 -11.71
C GLY A 59 -10.85 26.24 -11.66
N THR A 60 -12.11 26.48 -12.05
CA THR A 60 -12.80 27.79 -11.87
C THR A 60 -13.95 27.68 -10.86
N LYS A 61 -14.67 26.57 -10.88
CA LYS A 61 -15.79 26.23 -9.99
C LYS A 61 -15.79 24.73 -9.67
N VAL A 62 -16.57 24.36 -8.65
CA VAL A 62 -17.02 22.98 -8.46
C VAL A 62 -18.44 22.88 -9.01
N GLN A 63 -18.67 21.99 -9.95
CA GLN A 63 -20.00 21.70 -10.50
C GLN A 63 -20.54 20.39 -9.93
N VAL A 64 -21.85 20.34 -9.68
CA VAL A 64 -22.58 19.13 -9.35
C VAL A 64 -23.71 18.97 -10.37
N CYS A 65 -23.80 17.81 -11.00
CA CYS A 65 -24.91 17.45 -11.89
C CYS A 65 -25.67 16.24 -11.34
N ALA A 66 -26.97 16.17 -11.62
CA ALA A 66 -27.77 14.96 -11.42
C ALA A 66 -27.38 13.92 -12.48
N THR A 67 -27.19 12.66 -12.11
CA THR A 67 -26.62 11.64 -13.02
C THR A 67 -27.59 11.15 -14.09
N ASP A 68 -28.90 11.17 -13.82
CA ASP A 68 -29.92 10.65 -14.73
C ASP A 68 -30.06 11.53 -15.99
N ASP A 69 -30.23 12.84 -15.77
CA ASP A 69 -30.41 13.87 -16.80
C ASP A 69 -29.11 14.60 -17.20
N MET A 70 -28.02 14.41 -16.45
CA MET A 70 -26.77 15.19 -16.54
C MET A 70 -26.91 16.72 -16.45
N LYS A 71 -28.04 17.22 -15.92
CA LYS A 71 -28.31 18.64 -15.68
C LYS A 71 -27.54 19.14 -14.44
N PRO A 72 -26.97 20.37 -14.49
CA PRO A 72 -26.34 20.98 -13.32
C PRO A 72 -27.36 21.32 -12.24
N VAL A 73 -27.08 20.88 -11.01
CA VAL A 73 -27.89 21.13 -9.80
C VAL A 73 -27.33 22.34 -9.07
N CYS A 74 -26.03 22.37 -8.79
CA CYS A 74 -25.38 23.50 -8.14
C CYS A 74 -23.96 23.76 -8.69
N SER A 75 -23.47 24.98 -8.48
CA SER A 75 -22.19 25.48 -9.02
C SER A 75 -21.52 26.39 -8.00
N LEU A 76 -20.50 25.86 -7.32
CA LEU A 76 -19.83 26.51 -6.20
C LEU A 76 -18.58 27.27 -6.69
N PRO A 77 -18.39 28.57 -6.33
CA PRO A 77 -17.29 29.40 -6.82
C PRO A 77 -15.97 29.11 -6.08
N ARG A 78 -15.48 27.86 -6.18
CA ARG A 78 -14.27 27.35 -5.50
C ARG A 78 -13.15 26.98 -6.51
N PRO A 79 -12.42 27.96 -7.07
CA PRO A 79 -11.37 27.73 -8.07
C PRO A 79 -10.11 27.05 -7.50
N LYS A 80 -9.95 26.99 -6.17
CA LYS A 80 -8.81 26.34 -5.50
C LYS A 80 -9.15 24.96 -4.93
N ALA A 81 -10.38 24.47 -5.13
CA ALA A 81 -10.75 23.08 -4.80
C ALA A 81 -9.75 22.10 -5.43
N PHE A 82 -9.22 21.22 -4.57
CA PHE A 82 -8.24 20.20 -4.93
C PHE A 82 -8.79 18.80 -4.68
N TYR A 83 -9.51 18.60 -3.55
CA TYR A 83 -10.30 17.41 -3.31
C TYR A 83 -11.79 17.75 -3.12
N ILE A 84 -12.63 16.78 -3.44
CA ILE A 84 -14.08 16.77 -3.24
C ILE A 84 -14.45 15.44 -2.58
N LYS A 85 -15.46 15.43 -1.71
CA LYS A 85 -16.09 14.19 -1.21
C LYS A 85 -17.55 14.44 -0.86
N PHE A 86 -18.43 13.45 -1.00
CA PHE A 86 -19.82 13.52 -0.52
C PHE A 86 -19.95 12.86 0.86
N SER A 87 -20.98 13.25 1.61
CA SER A 87 -21.45 12.52 2.80
C SER A 87 -22.17 11.20 2.42
N PRO A 88 -22.38 10.26 3.35
CA PRO A 88 -22.90 8.92 3.06
C PRO A 88 -24.27 8.84 2.36
N LYS A 89 -25.24 9.70 2.72
CA LYS A 89 -26.52 9.83 2.00
C LYS A 89 -26.44 10.81 0.83
N SER A 90 -25.31 11.49 0.69
CA SER A 90 -25.01 12.52 -0.32
C SER A 90 -25.82 13.81 -0.16
N THR A 91 -26.32 14.07 1.05
CA THR A 91 -26.94 15.34 1.46
C THR A 91 -25.93 16.49 1.39
N TYR A 92 -24.67 16.23 1.78
CA TYR A 92 -23.61 17.23 1.85
C TYR A 92 -22.45 16.95 0.88
N LEU A 93 -21.90 18.02 0.32
CA LEU A 93 -20.68 18.03 -0.47
C LEU A 93 -19.58 18.75 0.30
N ILE A 94 -18.46 18.07 0.53
CA ILE A 94 -17.26 18.62 1.14
C ILE A 94 -16.25 18.97 0.05
N THR A 95 -15.69 20.17 0.09
CA THR A 95 -14.58 20.60 -0.78
C THR A 95 -13.37 20.99 0.07
N TRP A 96 -12.18 20.57 -0.33
CA TRP A 96 -10.92 20.95 0.33
C TRP A 96 -9.98 21.67 -0.66
N GLU A 97 -9.53 22.85 -0.25
CA GLU A 97 -8.54 23.67 -0.95
C GLU A 97 -7.17 23.54 -0.25
N ILE A 98 -6.08 23.67 -1.00
CA ILE A 98 -4.72 23.69 -0.40
C ILE A 98 -4.60 24.96 0.45
N TYR A 99 -4.32 24.78 1.75
CA TYR A 99 -4.16 25.89 2.69
C TYR A 99 -2.91 26.73 2.35
N THR A 100 -3.12 28.00 2.00
CA THR A 100 -2.06 28.96 1.66
C THR A 100 -2.17 30.22 2.51
N GLU A 101 -1.15 30.48 3.35
CA GLU A 101 -1.07 31.71 4.15
C GLU A 101 -0.61 32.89 3.27
N ASN A 102 -1.55 33.72 2.84
CA ASN A 102 -1.27 34.98 2.14
C ASN A 102 -0.84 36.05 3.17
N PRO A 103 0.39 36.60 3.15
CA PRO A 103 0.84 37.59 4.13
C PRO A 103 0.16 38.98 4.04
N LYS A 104 -0.87 39.11 3.19
CA LYS A 104 -1.60 40.36 2.90
C LYS A 104 -3.08 40.28 3.25
N GLU A 105 -3.58 39.14 3.73
CA GLU A 105 -4.99 38.95 4.07
C GLU A 105 -5.18 38.88 5.58
N THR A 106 -6.11 39.68 6.10
CA THR A 106 -6.50 39.74 7.52
C THR A 106 -8.01 39.46 7.60
N PRO A 107 -8.50 38.55 8.49
CA PRO A 107 -7.75 37.74 9.46
C PRO A 107 -6.82 36.71 8.82
N ALA A 108 -5.85 36.23 9.61
CA ALA A 108 -4.77 35.37 9.14
C ALA A 108 -5.26 33.93 8.85
N GLY A 109 -5.34 33.58 7.57
CA GLY A 109 -5.75 32.27 7.09
C GLY A 109 -7.25 32.18 6.82
N LYS A 110 -7.62 32.02 5.54
CA LYS A 110 -8.99 31.68 5.15
C LYS A 110 -9.29 30.20 5.48
N PRO A 111 -10.55 29.85 5.78
CA PRO A 111 -10.99 28.46 5.77
C PRO A 111 -10.63 27.78 4.44
N ASN A 112 -10.37 26.48 4.48
CA ASN A 112 -9.99 25.70 3.31
C ASN A 112 -10.71 24.34 3.23
N LEU A 113 -11.31 23.87 4.32
CA LEU A 113 -12.34 22.84 4.29
C LEU A 113 -13.71 23.55 4.32
N TYR A 114 -14.57 23.23 3.37
CA TYR A 114 -15.92 23.77 3.25
C TYR A 114 -16.94 22.63 3.07
N ILE A 115 -18.13 22.78 3.64
CA ILE A 115 -19.25 21.83 3.50
C ILE A 115 -20.47 22.60 2.99
N TYR A 116 -21.05 22.07 1.92
CA TYR A 116 -22.23 22.57 1.25
C TYR A 116 -23.38 21.57 1.37
N GLU A 117 -24.60 22.08 1.47
CA GLU A 117 -25.79 21.29 1.16
C GLU A 117 -25.86 21.07 -0.36
N THR A 118 -25.97 19.83 -0.81
CA THR A 118 -25.78 19.46 -2.22
C THR A 118 -26.88 20.00 -3.13
N GLU A 119 -28.13 20.03 -2.63
CA GLU A 119 -29.30 20.41 -3.42
C GLU A 119 -29.48 21.94 -3.51
N SER A 120 -29.17 22.68 -2.43
CA SER A 120 -29.26 24.15 -2.42
C SER A 120 -27.96 24.86 -2.82
N GLY A 121 -26.81 24.20 -2.71
CA GLY A 121 -25.49 24.81 -2.85
C GLY A 121 -25.09 25.75 -1.70
N LYS A 122 -25.88 25.82 -0.62
CA LYS A 122 -25.63 26.70 0.54
C LYS A 122 -24.42 26.22 1.34
N GLU A 123 -23.55 27.14 1.73
CA GLU A 123 -22.44 26.86 2.66
C GLU A 123 -22.99 26.68 4.07
N VAL A 124 -22.72 25.53 4.70
CA VAL A 124 -23.24 25.17 6.03
C VAL A 124 -22.13 25.17 7.09
N PHE A 125 -20.90 24.83 6.69
CA PHE A 125 -19.75 24.78 7.60
C PHE A 125 -18.46 25.12 6.86
N SER A 126 -17.55 25.84 7.53
CA SER A 126 -16.21 26.14 7.02
C SER A 126 -15.17 26.10 8.14
N ILE A 127 -13.98 25.55 7.87
CA ILE A 127 -12.91 25.47 8.86
C ILE A 127 -11.50 25.42 8.22
N ILE A 128 -10.48 25.68 9.04
CA ILE A 128 -9.07 25.63 8.64
C ILE A 128 -8.50 24.24 9.00
N GLN A 129 -8.21 23.43 7.98
CA GLN A 129 -7.53 22.14 8.10
C GLN A 129 -6.19 22.20 7.37
N LYS A 130 -5.11 22.40 8.14
CA LYS A 130 -3.74 22.55 7.61
C LYS A 130 -3.09 21.22 7.18
N ARG A 131 -3.66 20.07 7.55
CA ARG A 131 -3.18 18.75 7.09
C ARG A 131 -3.83 18.39 5.74
N GLN A 132 -3.02 17.90 4.81
CA GLN A 132 -3.49 17.31 3.54
C GLN A 132 -3.74 15.79 3.68
N THR A 133 -2.95 15.10 4.50
CA THR A 133 -3.25 13.72 4.93
C THR A 133 -4.43 13.75 5.89
N ASP A 134 -5.36 12.80 5.73
CA ASP A 134 -6.53 12.66 6.61
C ASP A 134 -7.37 13.96 6.69
N TRP A 135 -7.47 14.67 5.56
CA TRP A 135 -8.31 15.86 5.40
C TRP A 135 -9.81 15.55 5.47
N GLU A 136 -10.17 14.30 5.16
CA GLU A 136 -11.54 13.84 4.99
C GLU A 136 -12.30 13.82 6.33
N PRO A 137 -13.48 14.45 6.43
CA PRO A 137 -14.34 14.27 7.60
C PRO A 137 -14.96 12.87 7.62
N HIS A 138 -15.07 12.31 8.82
CA HIS A 138 -15.74 11.04 9.06
C HIS A 138 -17.21 11.28 9.42
N TRP A 139 -18.11 10.53 8.80
CA TRP A 139 -19.55 10.64 9.00
C TRP A 139 -20.12 9.30 9.45
N ALA A 140 -21.14 9.34 10.32
CA ALA A 140 -22.03 8.19 10.51
C ALA A 140 -22.86 7.93 9.24
N SER A 141 -23.27 6.67 9.03
CA SER A 141 -24.01 6.24 7.82
C SER A 141 -25.41 6.87 7.71
N ASP A 142 -26.00 7.21 8.86
CA ASP A 142 -27.25 7.94 8.98
C ASP A 142 -27.08 9.47 8.93
N GLU A 143 -25.84 9.98 8.81
CA GLU A 143 -25.48 11.40 8.94
C GLU A 143 -25.92 12.04 10.27
N SER A 144 -26.05 11.25 11.35
CA SER A 144 -26.32 11.76 12.71
C SER A 144 -25.10 12.42 13.38
N LEU A 145 -23.89 11.98 13.01
CA LEU A 145 -22.63 12.39 13.60
C LEU A 145 -21.60 12.72 12.52
N PHE A 146 -20.94 13.87 12.69
CA PHE A 146 -19.79 14.34 11.93
C PHE A 146 -18.58 14.44 12.86
N ALA A 147 -17.41 13.96 12.42
CA ALA A 147 -16.17 13.98 13.19
C ALA A 147 -14.97 14.42 12.34
N LEU A 148 -14.15 15.32 12.90
CA LEU A 148 -12.98 15.89 12.23
C LEU A 148 -11.79 15.97 13.20
N MET A 149 -10.59 15.62 12.73
CA MET A 149 -9.34 15.71 13.50
C MET A 149 -8.62 17.04 13.21
N LEU A 150 -8.60 17.95 14.19
CA LEU A 150 -7.92 19.25 14.09
C LEU A 150 -6.87 19.40 15.20
N GLY A 151 -5.62 19.70 14.82
CA GLY A 151 -4.53 20.01 15.77
C GLY A 151 -4.05 18.86 16.69
N GLY A 152 -4.74 17.71 16.72
CA GLY A 152 -4.59 16.68 17.74
C GLY A 152 -5.81 16.54 18.68
N GLU A 153 -6.93 17.16 18.31
CA GLU A 153 -8.25 16.98 18.94
C GLU A 153 -9.24 16.43 17.90
N ALA A 154 -10.00 15.40 18.28
CA ALA A 154 -11.19 14.98 17.54
C ALA A 154 -12.37 15.86 17.97
N ILE A 155 -12.97 16.57 17.01
CA ILE A 155 -14.11 17.45 17.23
C ILE A 155 -15.35 16.79 16.60
N PHE A 156 -16.44 16.73 17.36
CA PHE A 156 -17.70 16.08 16.99
C PHE A 156 -18.82 17.11 16.87
N TYR A 157 -19.65 16.97 15.84
CA TYR A 157 -20.80 17.80 15.53
C TYR A 157 -22.00 16.90 15.18
N GLU A 158 -23.22 17.35 15.47
CA GLU A 158 -24.47 16.59 15.29
C GLU A 158 -25.40 17.35 14.32
N PRO A 159 -25.24 17.17 13.00
CA PRO A 159 -25.84 18.06 12.00
C PRO A 159 -27.37 17.95 11.86
N GLN A 160 -28.03 17.05 12.60
CA GLN A 160 -29.50 16.96 12.66
C GLN A 160 -30.09 17.71 13.87
N THR A 161 -29.25 18.17 14.80
CA THR A 161 -29.66 19.02 15.93
C THR A 161 -29.75 20.48 15.48
N GLU A 162 -30.65 21.27 16.07
CA GLU A 162 -30.71 22.72 15.83
C GLU A 162 -29.34 23.37 16.11
N ASN A 163 -28.86 24.18 15.16
CA ASN A 163 -27.52 24.79 15.15
C ASN A 163 -26.35 23.78 15.24
N GLY A 164 -26.56 22.51 14.87
CA GLY A 164 -25.60 21.40 15.05
C GLY A 164 -24.24 21.52 14.36
N PHE A 165 -24.07 22.45 13.40
CA PHE A 165 -22.78 22.79 12.80
C PHE A 165 -22.09 24.01 13.44
N GLU A 166 -22.82 24.86 14.18
CA GLU A 166 -22.26 26.08 14.80
C GLU A 166 -21.38 25.77 16.02
N LYS A 167 -21.79 24.77 16.81
CA LYS A 167 -21.16 24.39 18.08
C LYS A 167 -20.79 22.91 18.05
N PRO A 168 -19.54 22.54 18.36
CA PRO A 168 -19.17 21.14 18.47
C PRO A 168 -19.71 20.53 19.75
N THR A 169 -20.56 19.50 19.66
CA THR A 169 -21.20 18.86 20.82
C THR A 169 -20.18 18.25 21.77
N LYS A 170 -19.06 17.72 21.27
CA LYS A 170 -17.98 17.16 22.10
C LYS A 170 -16.61 17.34 21.43
N LYS A 171 -15.57 17.45 22.27
CA LYS A 171 -14.16 17.42 21.86
C LYS A 171 -13.41 16.35 22.64
N ILE A 172 -12.53 15.63 21.97
CA ILE A 172 -11.58 14.69 22.56
C ILE A 172 -10.18 15.16 22.18
N GLY A 173 -9.54 15.91 23.09
CA GLY A 173 -8.20 16.46 22.89
C GLY A 173 -7.06 15.59 23.45
N GLY A 174 -5.86 16.18 23.47
CA GLY A 174 -4.71 15.68 24.24
C GLY A 174 -3.65 14.88 23.48
N TYR A 175 -3.91 14.44 22.23
CA TYR A 175 -3.01 13.52 21.53
C TYR A 175 -2.55 14.06 20.17
N ARG A 176 -1.35 14.66 20.14
CA ARG A 176 -0.70 15.06 18.88
C ARG A 176 -0.55 13.85 17.96
N ASN A 177 -0.93 14.01 16.69
CA ASN A 177 -0.98 12.95 15.67
C ASN A 177 -1.95 11.79 15.96
N GLY A 178 -2.91 11.95 16.89
CA GLY A 178 -4.02 11.02 17.02
C GLY A 178 -4.89 10.95 15.75
N GLY A 179 -5.64 9.87 15.61
CA GLY A 179 -6.60 9.64 14.52
C GLY A 179 -8.01 9.39 15.06
N VAL A 180 -9.03 9.70 14.25
CA VAL A 180 -10.43 9.38 14.53
C VAL A 180 -11.03 8.68 13.31
N SER A 181 -11.94 7.73 13.51
CA SER A 181 -12.66 7.07 12.42
C SER A 181 -14.04 6.62 12.90
N VAL A 182 -15.10 7.20 12.33
CA VAL A 182 -16.50 6.85 12.66
C VAL A 182 -16.90 5.57 11.92
N ALA A 183 -17.59 4.67 12.61
CA ALA A 183 -18.09 3.42 12.05
C ALA A 183 -19.31 3.68 11.13
N PRO A 184 -19.44 2.96 9.99
CA PRO A 184 -20.55 3.15 9.05
C PRO A 184 -21.83 2.42 9.50
N ASN A 185 -22.06 2.25 10.81
CA ASN A 185 -23.29 1.63 11.32
C ASN A 185 -24.47 2.62 11.34
N ILE A 186 -25.68 2.07 11.32
CA ILE A 186 -26.94 2.82 11.40
C ILE A 186 -27.39 2.82 12.87
N CYS A 187 -27.00 3.85 13.60
CA CYS A 187 -27.35 4.18 14.99
C CYS A 187 -27.08 3.10 16.09
N PRO A 188 -26.64 3.50 17.31
CA PRO A 188 -25.85 4.70 17.58
C PRO A 188 -24.42 4.50 17.04
N PRO A 189 -23.80 5.52 16.42
CA PRO A 189 -22.49 5.34 15.77
C PRO A 189 -21.38 5.00 16.77
N TYR A 190 -20.55 4.02 16.39
CA TYR A 190 -19.29 3.73 17.10
C TYR A 190 -18.17 4.64 16.57
N VAL A 191 -17.24 5.03 17.44
CA VAL A 191 -16.12 5.90 17.10
C VAL A 191 -14.81 5.24 17.50
N GLY A 192 -13.95 4.99 16.51
CA GLY A 192 -12.57 4.59 16.73
C GLY A 192 -11.72 5.82 17.00
N PHE A 193 -11.03 5.82 18.14
CA PHE A 193 -10.11 6.88 18.52
C PHE A 193 -8.72 6.30 18.77
N TYR A 194 -7.75 6.76 17.99
CA TYR A 194 -6.34 6.38 18.08
C TYR A 194 -5.52 7.51 18.72
N SER A 195 -4.84 7.18 19.81
CA SER A 195 -3.89 8.07 20.49
C SER A 195 -2.47 7.50 20.40
N ILE A 196 -1.52 8.31 19.90
CA ILE A 196 -0.11 7.95 19.89
C ILE A 196 0.46 8.05 21.30
N GLY A 197 1.18 7.00 21.72
CA GLY A 197 1.89 6.95 22.99
C GLY A 197 3.17 7.81 22.95
N SER A 198 3.49 8.47 24.06
CA SER A 198 4.69 9.29 24.20
C SER A 198 5.57 8.80 25.35
N GLY A 199 6.88 8.73 25.10
CA GLY A 199 7.88 8.22 26.04
C GLY A 199 7.64 6.74 26.35
N THR A 200 7.32 6.45 27.62
CA THR A 200 7.02 5.11 28.13
C THR A 200 5.57 4.68 27.92
N ASN A 201 4.66 5.61 27.56
CA ASN A 201 3.25 5.27 27.37
C ASN A 201 3.04 4.52 26.05
N PRO A 202 2.31 3.38 26.03
CA PRO A 202 1.93 2.72 24.79
C PRO A 202 0.96 3.57 23.97
N SER A 203 1.00 3.38 22.65
CA SER A 203 -0.07 3.82 21.76
C SER A 203 -1.34 3.03 22.05
N ARG A 204 -2.50 3.66 21.91
CA ARG A 204 -3.80 3.05 22.24
C ARG A 204 -4.84 3.35 21.17
N CYS A 205 -5.61 2.34 20.80
CA CYS A 205 -6.83 2.49 20.03
C CYS A 205 -8.02 2.10 20.91
N LYS A 206 -9.02 2.99 20.99
CA LYS A 206 -10.24 2.83 21.76
C LYS A 206 -11.46 2.83 20.85
N ILE A 207 -12.44 1.98 21.11
CA ILE A 207 -13.79 2.10 20.56
C ILE A 207 -14.68 2.79 21.61
N LEU A 208 -15.26 3.92 21.24
CA LEU A 208 -16.27 4.65 21.98
C LEU A 208 -17.65 4.46 21.31
N LYS A 209 -18.73 4.68 22.05
CA LYS A 209 -20.10 4.63 21.55
C LYS A 209 -20.76 5.99 21.74
N HIS A 210 -21.26 6.59 20.67
CA HIS A 210 -22.03 7.82 20.74
C HIS A 210 -23.37 7.60 21.49
N PRO A 211 -23.88 8.55 22.29
CA PRO A 211 -23.31 9.86 22.65
C PRO A 211 -22.24 9.80 23.76
N ASN A 212 -22.06 8.66 24.43
CA ASN A 212 -21.12 8.45 25.54
C ASN A 212 -19.66 8.34 25.07
N LEU A 213 -19.17 9.37 24.37
CA LEU A 213 -17.83 9.50 23.84
C LEU A 213 -16.78 9.83 24.94
N GLU A 214 -16.77 9.07 26.02
CA GLU A 214 -15.86 9.27 27.15
C GLU A 214 -14.65 8.35 27.10
N CYS A 215 -13.47 8.94 27.01
CA CYS A 215 -12.21 8.21 26.96
C CYS A 215 -11.93 7.32 28.19
N ASN A 216 -12.65 7.51 29.29
CA ASN A 216 -12.53 6.71 30.51
C ASN A 216 -13.40 5.44 30.48
N GLN A 217 -14.44 5.38 29.63
CA GLN A 217 -15.32 4.22 29.45
C GLN A 217 -15.32 3.70 27.99
N PRO A 218 -14.16 3.29 27.44
CA PRO A 218 -14.12 2.66 26.13
C PRO A 218 -14.71 1.24 26.19
N ILE A 219 -15.42 0.83 25.15
CA ILE A 219 -15.96 -0.53 25.02
C ILE A 219 -14.82 -1.53 24.80
N ALA A 220 -13.97 -1.25 23.80
CA ALA A 220 -12.76 -2.00 23.50
C ALA A 220 -11.56 -1.06 23.55
N SER A 221 -10.43 -1.53 24.08
CA SER A 221 -9.20 -0.73 24.18
C SER A 221 -7.96 -1.59 23.96
N LYS A 222 -7.33 -1.48 22.79
CA LYS A 222 -6.06 -2.16 22.48
C LYS A 222 -4.88 -1.22 22.73
N SER A 223 -3.96 -1.62 23.60
CA SER A 223 -2.66 -0.96 23.78
C SER A 223 -1.58 -1.69 22.98
N PHE A 224 -0.65 -0.95 22.40
CA PHE A 224 0.48 -1.48 21.62
C PHE A 224 1.68 -0.53 21.70
N PHE A 225 2.88 -1.10 21.58
CA PHE A 225 4.15 -0.37 21.52
C PHE A 225 4.68 -0.40 20.10
N GLN A 226 5.57 0.54 19.75
CA GLN A 226 6.21 0.61 18.43
C GLN A 226 5.20 0.67 17.26
N ALA A 227 4.56 1.82 17.08
CA ALA A 227 3.76 2.13 15.89
C ALA A 227 3.91 3.62 15.58
N ASP A 228 4.50 3.92 14.42
CA ASP A 228 4.71 5.30 13.96
C ASP A 228 3.49 5.80 13.13
N LYS A 229 2.78 4.86 12.47
CA LYS A 229 1.48 5.06 11.82
C LYS A 229 0.47 4.01 12.31
N ALA A 230 -0.81 4.38 12.38
CA ALA A 230 -1.90 3.43 12.51
C ALA A 230 -3.10 3.83 11.63
N GLU A 231 -3.77 2.85 11.02
CA GLU A 231 -4.89 3.01 10.10
C GLU A 231 -6.11 2.23 10.62
N MET A 232 -7.27 2.89 10.67
CA MET A 232 -8.51 2.37 11.27
C MET A 232 -9.54 2.03 10.19
N ILE A 233 -9.68 0.73 9.90
CA ILE A 233 -10.50 0.18 8.82
C ILE A 233 -11.73 -0.53 9.40
N TRP A 234 -12.88 0.15 9.38
CA TRP A 234 -14.17 -0.42 9.78
C TRP A 234 -14.77 -1.36 8.74
N ASN A 235 -15.56 -2.35 9.17
CA ASN A 235 -16.41 -3.13 8.27
C ASN A 235 -17.73 -2.42 7.90
N LYS A 236 -18.39 -2.85 6.81
CA LYS A 236 -19.61 -2.21 6.25
C LYS A 236 -20.80 -2.20 7.22
N LYS A 237 -20.81 -3.06 8.25
CA LYS A 237 -21.79 -3.08 9.35
C LYS A 237 -21.38 -2.28 10.60
N GLY A 238 -20.16 -1.75 10.66
CA GLY A 238 -19.61 -1.01 11.79
C GLY A 238 -19.56 -1.77 13.12
N ASN A 239 -19.48 -3.11 13.10
CA ASN A 239 -19.39 -3.94 14.32
C ASN A 239 -17.97 -4.46 14.62
N GLY A 240 -17.03 -4.21 13.70
CA GLY A 240 -15.64 -4.64 13.80
C GLY A 240 -14.69 -3.63 13.15
N LEU A 241 -13.59 -3.35 13.84
CA LEU A 241 -12.53 -2.44 13.44
C LEU A 241 -11.22 -3.22 13.29
N LEU A 242 -10.65 -3.21 12.09
CA LEU A 242 -9.25 -3.58 11.90
C LEU A 242 -8.36 -2.36 12.13
N LEU A 243 -7.29 -2.56 12.88
CA LEU A 243 -6.28 -1.58 13.18
C LEU A 243 -4.95 -2.08 12.63
N HIS A 244 -4.56 -1.53 11.48
CA HIS A 244 -3.25 -1.76 10.90
C HIS A 244 -2.25 -0.80 11.55
N THR A 245 -1.14 -1.31 12.07
CA THR A 245 -0.08 -0.51 12.70
C THR A 245 1.24 -0.80 12.02
N SER A 246 2.04 0.24 11.73
CA SER A 246 3.35 0.09 11.10
C SER A 246 4.42 0.98 11.73
N THR A 247 5.66 0.50 11.74
CA THR A 247 6.86 1.32 11.97
C THR A 247 7.62 1.53 10.66
N GLU A 248 8.28 2.68 10.51
CA GLU A 248 9.08 2.97 9.32
C GLU A 248 10.50 2.39 9.41
N VAL A 249 11.05 2.32 10.63
CA VAL A 249 12.36 1.73 10.92
C VAL A 249 12.27 0.99 12.25
N ASP A 250 12.57 -0.32 12.24
CA ASP A 250 12.62 -1.06 13.48
C ASP A 250 13.83 -0.64 14.34
N LYS A 251 13.56 -0.29 15.59
CA LYS A 251 14.56 0.21 16.54
C LYS A 251 15.45 -0.92 17.08
N THR A 252 15.09 -2.19 16.84
CA THR A 252 15.98 -3.35 17.03
C THR A 252 17.06 -3.46 15.96
N GLY A 253 16.80 -2.94 14.75
CA GLY A 253 17.62 -3.16 13.57
C GLY A 253 17.38 -4.50 12.85
N GLU A 254 16.44 -5.33 13.31
CA GLU A 254 16.16 -6.66 12.74
C GLU A 254 15.48 -6.60 11.36
N SER A 255 14.70 -5.55 11.09
CA SER A 255 13.89 -5.43 9.87
C SER A 255 14.06 -4.07 9.16
N TYR A 256 14.58 -4.11 7.92
CA TYR A 256 14.74 -2.90 7.08
C TYR A 256 13.41 -2.33 6.57
N TYR A 257 12.36 -3.16 6.51
CA TYR A 257 11.00 -2.76 6.12
C TYR A 257 10.13 -2.35 7.32
N GLY A 258 10.72 -2.23 8.52
CA GLY A 258 10.00 -2.05 9.76
C GLY A 258 9.09 -3.23 10.09
N LYS A 259 8.16 -2.99 11.02
CA LYS A 259 7.26 -3.99 11.57
C LYS A 259 5.82 -3.56 11.39
N SER A 260 5.05 -4.33 10.62
CA SER A 260 3.60 -4.19 10.50
C SER A 260 2.89 -5.22 11.38
N ALA A 261 1.89 -4.78 12.14
CA ALA A 261 0.99 -5.66 12.89
C ALA A 261 -0.47 -5.31 12.59
N LEU A 262 -1.35 -6.30 12.79
CA LEU A 262 -2.78 -6.15 12.59
C LEU A 262 -3.52 -6.55 13.87
N HIS A 263 -4.31 -5.62 14.40
CA HIS A 263 -5.19 -5.87 15.53
C HIS A 263 -6.64 -5.79 15.08
N PHE A 264 -7.52 -6.52 15.77
CA PHE A 264 -8.96 -6.50 15.52
C PHE A 264 -9.69 -6.18 16.82
N LEU A 265 -10.60 -5.21 16.77
CA LEU A 265 -11.40 -4.77 17.91
C LEU A 265 -12.89 -4.94 17.56
N THR A 266 -13.66 -5.56 18.45
CA THR A 266 -15.12 -5.71 18.28
C THR A 266 -15.87 -4.59 19.00
N THR A 267 -17.09 -4.30 18.56
CA THR A 267 -18.01 -3.44 19.32
C THR A 267 -18.65 -4.13 20.54
N LYS A 268 -18.18 -5.32 20.91
CA LYS A 268 -18.54 -6.05 22.13
C LYS A 268 -17.50 -5.90 23.25
N GLY A 269 -16.28 -5.44 22.93
CA GLY A 269 -15.18 -5.22 23.88
C GLY A 269 -13.94 -6.07 23.64
N ASP A 270 -14.04 -7.11 22.83
CA ASP A 270 -12.93 -8.01 22.50
C ASP A 270 -11.83 -7.26 21.71
N SER A 271 -10.55 -7.59 21.98
CA SER A 271 -9.44 -7.02 21.21
C SER A 271 -8.32 -8.02 20.90
N PHE A 272 -8.41 -8.64 19.72
CA PHE A 272 -7.50 -9.66 19.24
C PHE A 272 -6.27 -9.07 18.53
N SER A 273 -5.21 -9.86 18.43
CA SER A 273 -4.08 -9.60 17.51
C SER A 273 -4.12 -10.69 16.44
N VAL A 274 -4.18 -10.31 15.17
CA VAL A 274 -4.24 -11.27 14.06
C VAL A 274 -2.87 -11.92 13.92
N GLN A 275 -2.81 -13.24 14.05
CA GLN A 275 -1.56 -13.99 13.89
C GLN A 275 -1.30 -14.26 12.41
N LEU A 276 -0.24 -13.66 11.87
CA LEU A 276 0.16 -13.82 10.48
C LEU A 276 1.20 -14.93 10.37
N ASN A 277 0.90 -15.96 9.57
CA ASN A 277 1.72 -17.17 9.46
C ASN A 277 2.88 -17.08 8.42
N ALA A 278 3.34 -15.86 8.13
CA ALA A 278 4.47 -15.58 7.25
C ALA A 278 5.11 -14.23 7.63
N GLU A 279 6.44 -14.16 7.61
CA GLU A 279 7.20 -12.95 7.95
C GLU A 279 7.27 -11.96 6.78
N GLY A 280 7.25 -10.66 7.12
CA GLY A 280 7.33 -9.54 6.19
C GLY A 280 6.18 -8.54 6.36
N PRO A 281 6.13 -7.48 5.53
CA PRO A 281 5.13 -6.43 5.64
C PRO A 281 3.74 -6.91 5.20
N ILE A 282 2.69 -6.24 5.71
CA ILE A 282 1.34 -6.31 5.16
C ILE A 282 1.24 -5.38 3.95
N HIS A 283 0.82 -5.90 2.79
CA HIS A 283 0.68 -5.12 1.55
C HIS A 283 -0.74 -4.58 1.38
N ALA A 284 -1.74 -5.35 1.79
CA ALA A 284 -3.15 -4.98 1.66
C ALA A 284 -4.03 -5.69 2.70
N ILE A 285 -5.06 -4.99 3.16
CA ILE A 285 -6.13 -5.48 4.04
C ILE A 285 -7.45 -5.07 3.41
N ALA A 286 -8.41 -5.98 3.30
CA ALA A 286 -9.75 -5.66 2.84
C ALA A 286 -10.83 -6.47 3.57
N TRP A 287 -11.89 -5.77 3.98
CA TRP A 287 -13.10 -6.37 4.54
C TRP A 287 -13.97 -6.96 3.43
N SER A 288 -14.54 -8.15 3.67
CA SER A 288 -15.67 -8.62 2.86
C SER A 288 -16.87 -7.70 3.09
N PRO A 289 -17.58 -7.24 2.05
CA PRO A 289 -18.80 -6.43 2.21
C PRO A 289 -19.90 -7.11 3.04
N LYS A 290 -19.95 -8.45 3.08
CA LYS A 290 -20.84 -9.24 3.96
C LYS A 290 -20.55 -9.00 5.46
N SER A 291 -19.38 -8.43 5.78
CA SER A 291 -18.90 -8.02 7.12
C SER A 291 -18.77 -9.17 8.12
N THR A 292 -18.47 -10.37 7.62
CA THR A 292 -18.25 -11.61 8.38
C THR A 292 -16.78 -12.05 8.38
N GLU A 293 -16.00 -11.57 7.42
CA GLU A 293 -14.64 -12.03 7.10
C GLU A 293 -13.81 -10.88 6.53
N PHE A 294 -12.49 -10.99 6.61
CA PHE A 294 -11.54 -10.08 5.97
C PHE A 294 -10.38 -10.87 5.37
N CYS A 295 -9.76 -10.32 4.31
CA CYS A 295 -8.57 -10.90 3.71
C CYS A 295 -7.36 -9.98 3.92
N VAL A 296 -6.20 -10.59 4.12
CA VAL A 296 -4.92 -9.90 4.29
C VAL A 296 -3.91 -10.51 3.31
N VAL A 297 -3.17 -9.65 2.63
CA VAL A 297 -2.00 -10.00 1.79
C VAL A 297 -0.75 -9.52 2.51
N TYR A 298 0.15 -10.44 2.86
CA TYR A 298 1.29 -10.17 3.76
C TYR A 298 2.50 -11.05 3.45
N GLY A 299 3.62 -10.69 4.06
CA GLY A 299 4.90 -11.38 3.95
C GLY A 299 5.75 -10.91 2.77
N PHE A 300 6.99 -11.37 2.70
CA PHE A 300 7.87 -11.06 1.58
C PHE A 300 7.36 -11.64 0.24
N MET A 301 7.72 -11.00 -0.88
CA MET A 301 7.28 -11.46 -2.21
C MET A 301 7.96 -12.78 -2.60
N PRO A 302 7.23 -13.80 -3.11
CA PRO A 302 5.79 -13.83 -3.40
C PRO A 302 4.91 -13.91 -2.14
N SER A 303 4.11 -12.85 -1.92
CA SER A 303 3.28 -12.66 -0.74
C SER A 303 2.29 -13.80 -0.53
N LYS A 304 1.88 -14.00 0.72
CA LYS A 304 0.80 -14.90 1.07
C LYS A 304 -0.52 -14.14 1.22
N ALA A 305 -1.63 -14.77 0.81
CA ALA A 305 -2.97 -14.21 0.97
C ALA A 305 -3.85 -15.20 1.74
N THR A 306 -4.48 -14.75 2.84
CA THR A 306 -5.35 -15.61 3.67
C THR A 306 -6.64 -14.91 4.07
N LEU A 307 -7.69 -15.69 4.27
CA LEU A 307 -9.02 -15.23 4.70
C LEU A 307 -9.19 -15.50 6.19
N PHE A 308 -9.65 -14.51 6.96
CA PHE A 308 -9.87 -14.58 8.40
C PHE A 308 -11.34 -14.31 8.76
N ASN A 309 -11.82 -14.94 9.83
CA ASN A 309 -13.14 -14.68 10.41
C ASN A 309 -13.10 -13.54 11.47
N LEU A 310 -14.27 -13.20 12.05
CA LEU A 310 -14.37 -12.23 13.16
C LEU A 310 -13.72 -12.68 14.50
N LYS A 311 -13.13 -13.87 14.59
CA LYS A 311 -12.30 -14.32 15.73
C LYS A 311 -10.80 -14.22 15.45
N CYS A 312 -10.43 -13.82 14.22
CA CYS A 312 -9.07 -13.86 13.67
C CYS A 312 -8.51 -15.27 13.43
N ASP A 313 -9.38 -16.30 13.35
CA ASP A 313 -8.98 -17.63 12.87
C ASP A 313 -8.87 -17.62 11.34
N GLN A 314 -7.92 -18.39 10.79
CA GLN A 314 -7.77 -18.56 9.34
C GLN A 314 -8.85 -19.50 8.77
N VAL A 315 -9.70 -18.97 7.88
CA VAL A 315 -10.81 -19.68 7.21
C VAL A 315 -10.39 -20.29 5.87
N PHE A 316 -9.40 -19.69 5.20
CA PHE A 316 -8.86 -20.18 3.94
C PHE A 316 -7.44 -19.66 3.69
N ASP A 317 -6.70 -20.38 2.83
CA ASP A 317 -5.37 -20.03 2.37
C ASP A 317 -5.40 -19.96 0.84
N PHE A 318 -5.18 -18.78 0.26
CA PHE A 318 -5.08 -18.62 -1.20
C PHE A 318 -3.65 -18.93 -1.71
N GLY A 319 -2.77 -19.42 -0.84
CA GLY A 319 -1.37 -19.70 -1.14
C GLY A 319 -0.50 -18.45 -1.31
N THR A 320 0.71 -18.65 -1.82
CA THR A 320 1.64 -17.58 -2.18
C THR A 320 1.47 -17.15 -3.64
N GLY A 321 1.72 -15.87 -3.92
CA GLY A 321 1.62 -15.32 -5.27
C GLY A 321 2.14 -13.88 -5.35
N HIS A 322 2.29 -13.38 -6.57
CA HIS A 322 2.72 -11.99 -6.84
C HIS A 322 1.54 -11.02 -6.69
N ARG A 323 1.06 -10.87 -5.46
CA ARG A 323 -0.14 -10.11 -5.08
C ARG A 323 0.26 -8.94 -4.18
N ASN A 324 -0.34 -7.77 -4.32
CA ASN A 324 -0.14 -6.63 -3.41
C ASN A 324 -1.41 -5.77 -3.24
N SER A 325 -2.55 -6.20 -3.76
CA SER A 325 -3.82 -5.50 -3.62
C SER A 325 -4.99 -6.49 -3.62
N ILE A 326 -6.05 -6.16 -2.89
CA ILE A 326 -7.26 -6.99 -2.71
C ILE A 326 -8.47 -6.13 -3.06
N TYR A 327 -9.35 -6.64 -3.92
CA TYR A 327 -10.57 -5.96 -4.32
C TYR A 327 -11.76 -6.91 -4.22
N TYR A 328 -12.67 -6.67 -3.28
CA TYR A 328 -13.93 -7.40 -3.21
C TYR A 328 -14.97 -6.81 -4.17
N ASN A 329 -15.76 -7.68 -4.78
CA ASN A 329 -17.02 -7.30 -5.40
C ASN A 329 -18.00 -6.79 -4.31
N ASP A 330 -18.87 -5.82 -4.63
CA ASP A 330 -19.78 -5.16 -3.67
C ASP A 330 -20.73 -6.13 -2.93
N PHE A 331 -21.05 -7.26 -3.58
CA PHE A 331 -21.81 -8.36 -2.98
C PHE A 331 -21.01 -9.21 -2.00
N GLY A 332 -19.68 -9.28 -2.13
CA GLY A 332 -18.79 -10.13 -1.32
C GLY A 332 -18.86 -11.62 -1.66
N ASN A 333 -19.09 -11.97 -2.93
CA ASN A 333 -19.02 -13.33 -3.46
C ASN A 333 -17.68 -13.62 -4.18
N LEU A 334 -17.19 -12.64 -4.93
CA LEU A 334 -15.91 -12.66 -5.63
C LEU A 334 -14.89 -11.77 -4.90
N VAL A 335 -13.64 -12.24 -4.86
CA VAL A 335 -12.47 -11.42 -4.52
C VAL A 335 -11.46 -11.47 -5.66
N LEU A 336 -10.82 -10.34 -5.92
CA LEU A 336 -9.77 -10.19 -6.91
C LEU A 336 -8.46 -9.85 -6.20
N PHE A 337 -7.41 -10.62 -6.50
CA PHE A 337 -6.04 -10.30 -6.10
C PHE A 337 -5.29 -9.70 -7.28
N GLY A 338 -4.69 -8.53 -7.07
CA GLY A 338 -3.89 -7.85 -8.08
C GLY A 338 -2.42 -7.75 -7.67
N GLY A 339 -1.52 -7.90 -8.64
CA GLY A 339 -0.09 -7.63 -8.52
C GLY A 339 0.31 -6.42 -9.36
N PHE A 340 0.21 -5.21 -8.79
CA PHE A 340 0.33 -3.95 -9.52
C PHE A 340 1.57 -3.11 -9.14
N GLY A 341 1.87 -2.08 -9.95
CA GLY A 341 3.06 -1.25 -9.79
C GLY A 341 4.32 -1.99 -10.23
N ASN A 342 5.15 -2.44 -9.28
CA ASN A 342 6.42 -3.12 -9.57
C ASN A 342 6.25 -4.62 -9.93
N LEU A 343 5.02 -5.13 -9.88
CA LEU A 343 4.64 -6.51 -10.17
C LEU A 343 4.05 -6.62 -11.59
N PRO A 344 4.08 -7.81 -12.24
CA PRO A 344 3.82 -7.96 -13.68
C PRO A 344 2.37 -7.71 -14.14
N GLY A 345 1.47 -7.26 -13.28
CA GLY A 345 0.04 -7.07 -13.57
C GLY A 345 -0.75 -8.36 -13.61
N GLN A 346 -0.36 -9.37 -12.83
CA GLN A 346 -1.17 -10.58 -12.65
C GLN A 346 -2.44 -10.22 -11.86
N VAL A 347 -3.58 -10.73 -12.33
CA VAL A 347 -4.90 -10.53 -11.75
C VAL A 347 -5.56 -11.89 -11.60
N GLU A 348 -5.97 -12.25 -10.39
CA GLU A 348 -6.59 -13.54 -10.08
C GLU A 348 -7.96 -13.31 -9.47
N VAL A 349 -9.01 -13.85 -10.09
CA VAL A 349 -10.39 -13.78 -9.56
C VAL A 349 -10.73 -15.09 -8.87
N TRP A 350 -11.22 -15.01 -7.64
CA TRP A 350 -11.59 -16.14 -6.79
C TRP A 350 -13.04 -16.04 -6.33
N ASP A 351 -13.75 -17.16 -6.40
CA ASP A 351 -15.07 -17.35 -5.78
C ASP A 351 -14.87 -17.78 -4.32
N LEU A 352 -15.42 -17.00 -3.39
CA LEU A 352 -15.33 -17.25 -1.95
C LEU A 352 -16.31 -18.32 -1.46
N ILE A 353 -17.44 -18.49 -2.14
CA ILE A 353 -18.48 -19.48 -1.83
C ILE A 353 -17.97 -20.87 -2.22
N ARG A 354 -17.39 -21.00 -3.42
CA ARG A 354 -16.79 -22.24 -3.92
C ARG A 354 -15.32 -22.44 -3.53
N LYS A 355 -14.70 -21.42 -2.90
CA LYS A 355 -13.27 -21.36 -2.51
C LYS A 355 -12.32 -21.75 -3.65
N LYS A 356 -12.60 -21.29 -4.87
CA LYS A 356 -11.95 -21.72 -6.11
C LYS A 356 -11.54 -20.51 -6.97
N GLN A 357 -10.37 -20.59 -7.59
CA GLN A 357 -9.91 -19.65 -8.61
C GLN A 357 -10.78 -19.79 -9.87
N VAL A 358 -11.41 -18.68 -10.28
CA VAL A 358 -12.32 -18.61 -11.44
C VAL A 358 -11.54 -18.27 -12.70
N SER A 359 -10.67 -17.27 -12.63
CA SER A 359 -9.90 -16.79 -13.79
C SER A 359 -8.53 -16.24 -13.38
N THR A 360 -7.66 -16.10 -14.38
CA THR A 360 -6.37 -15.41 -14.26
C THR A 360 -6.16 -14.56 -15.51
N SER A 361 -5.98 -13.26 -15.31
CA SER A 361 -5.83 -12.25 -16.35
C SER A 361 -4.48 -11.54 -16.18
N LYS A 362 -4.01 -10.87 -17.24
CA LYS A 362 -2.79 -10.04 -17.17
C LYS A 362 -3.10 -8.60 -17.59
N ALA A 363 -3.25 -7.73 -16.60
CA ALA A 363 -3.43 -6.30 -16.74
C ALA A 363 -2.16 -5.57 -16.27
N SER A 364 -1.08 -5.70 -17.03
CA SER A 364 0.16 -4.94 -16.82
C SER A 364 -0.07 -3.43 -16.84
N ASP A 365 0.79 -2.69 -16.14
CA ASP A 365 0.78 -1.22 -16.05
C ASP A 365 -0.50 -0.61 -15.43
N THR A 366 -1.37 -1.43 -14.84
CA THR A 366 -2.55 -0.96 -14.09
C THR A 366 -2.12 -0.17 -12.84
N THR A 367 -2.64 1.04 -12.69
CA THR A 367 -2.45 1.92 -11.52
C THR A 367 -3.68 1.97 -10.63
N LEU A 368 -4.87 1.74 -11.20
CA LEU A 368 -6.18 1.81 -10.57
C LEU A 368 -7.03 0.61 -11.01
N LEU A 369 -7.70 -0.05 -10.07
CA LEU A 369 -8.69 -1.10 -10.35
C LEU A 369 -9.96 -0.82 -9.54
N GLU A 370 -11.12 -0.94 -10.19
CA GLU A 370 -12.42 -0.79 -9.53
C GLU A 370 -13.45 -1.79 -10.08
N TRP A 371 -14.16 -2.49 -9.18
CA TRP A 371 -15.28 -3.36 -9.56
C TRP A 371 -16.50 -2.53 -10.02
N SER A 372 -17.23 -3.06 -11.00
CA SER A 372 -18.58 -2.61 -11.34
C SER A 372 -19.51 -2.80 -10.12
N PRO A 373 -20.45 -1.86 -9.87
CA PRO A 373 -21.53 -2.07 -8.89
C PRO A 373 -22.43 -3.27 -9.19
N VAL A 374 -22.45 -3.73 -10.45
CA VAL A 374 -23.18 -4.94 -10.90
C VAL A 374 -22.38 -6.22 -10.62
N GLY A 375 -21.08 -6.09 -10.31
CA GLY A 375 -20.24 -7.18 -9.81
C GLY A 375 -19.90 -8.28 -10.81
N ASP A 376 -20.23 -8.06 -12.08
CA ASP A 376 -19.98 -8.88 -13.24
C ASP A 376 -18.64 -8.54 -13.91
N VAL A 377 -18.31 -7.25 -13.95
CA VAL A 377 -17.11 -6.71 -14.59
C VAL A 377 -16.23 -5.92 -13.62
N TYR A 378 -14.94 -5.81 -13.93
CA TYR A 378 -13.99 -4.93 -13.24
C TYR A 378 -13.23 -4.07 -14.26
N LEU A 379 -12.94 -2.84 -13.88
CA LEU A 379 -12.19 -1.87 -14.67
C LEU A 379 -10.75 -1.83 -14.18
N THR A 380 -9.79 -1.84 -15.11
CA THR A 380 -8.37 -1.56 -14.85
C THR A 380 -7.94 -0.35 -15.67
N ALA A 381 -7.39 0.68 -15.04
CA ALA A 381 -6.88 1.87 -15.70
C ALA A 381 -5.38 2.08 -15.44
N THR A 382 -4.73 2.67 -16.43
CA THR A 382 -3.34 3.16 -16.36
C THR A 382 -3.39 4.69 -16.35
N THR A 383 -3.08 5.29 -15.20
CA THR A 383 -3.30 6.71 -14.92
C THR A 383 -2.03 7.49 -14.60
N ALA A 384 -1.96 8.70 -15.14
CA ALA A 384 -1.02 9.73 -14.78
C ALA A 384 -1.43 10.39 -13.44
N PRO A 385 -0.48 10.92 -12.63
CA PRO A 385 0.95 11.06 -12.94
C PRO A 385 1.78 9.79 -12.69
N ARG A 386 1.20 8.72 -12.13
CA ARG A 386 1.94 7.51 -11.72
C ARG A 386 2.55 6.77 -12.90
N LEU A 387 1.82 6.63 -14.01
CA LEU A 387 2.34 6.20 -15.30
C LEU A 387 1.78 7.11 -16.40
N ARG A 388 2.68 7.64 -17.25
CA ARG A 388 2.38 8.52 -18.39
C ARG A 388 2.55 7.84 -19.75
N MET A 389 2.73 6.52 -19.73
CA MET A 389 2.85 5.66 -20.90
C MET A 389 1.68 4.67 -20.88
N SER A 390 1.17 4.31 -22.05
CA SER A 390 0.04 3.38 -22.20
C SER A 390 -1.21 3.78 -21.41
N ASN A 391 -1.46 5.09 -21.24
CA ASN A 391 -2.65 5.57 -20.55
C ASN A 391 -3.94 5.11 -21.25
N GLY A 392 -4.96 4.77 -20.46
CA GLY A 392 -6.21 4.20 -20.94
C GLY A 392 -6.91 3.36 -19.87
N PHE A 393 -8.04 2.76 -20.24
CA PHE A 393 -8.75 1.80 -19.40
C PHE A 393 -9.23 0.58 -20.17
N ARG A 394 -9.37 -0.51 -19.44
CA ARG A 394 -9.85 -1.82 -19.90
C ARG A 394 -10.94 -2.32 -18.96
N ILE A 395 -11.97 -2.96 -19.51
CA ILE A 395 -13.06 -3.57 -18.73
C ILE A 395 -13.04 -5.06 -18.98
N TRP A 396 -13.04 -5.84 -17.91
CA TRP A 396 -12.91 -7.29 -17.92
C TRP A 396 -14.10 -7.92 -17.22
N HIS A 397 -14.63 -9.02 -17.74
CA HIS A 397 -15.58 -9.88 -17.04
C HIS A 397 -14.87 -10.70 -15.94
N TYR A 398 -15.58 -11.14 -14.90
CA TYR A 398 -15.01 -12.00 -13.85
C TYR A 398 -14.41 -13.32 -14.40
N SER A 399 -14.89 -13.81 -15.56
CA SER A 399 -14.33 -14.97 -16.26
C SER A 399 -12.94 -14.74 -16.87
N GLY A 400 -12.42 -13.52 -16.82
CA GLY A 400 -11.14 -13.10 -17.41
C GLY A 400 -11.24 -12.59 -18.85
N ALA A 401 -12.45 -12.51 -19.41
CA ALA A 401 -12.70 -12.00 -20.75
C ALA A 401 -12.54 -10.46 -20.80
N LEU A 402 -11.71 -9.94 -21.69
CA LEU A 402 -11.65 -8.50 -21.98
C LEU A 402 -12.90 -8.11 -22.77
N LEU A 403 -13.71 -7.19 -22.26
CA LEU A 403 -14.96 -6.73 -22.90
C LEU A 403 -14.79 -5.41 -23.65
N HIS A 404 -13.87 -4.56 -23.19
CA HIS A 404 -13.62 -3.24 -23.76
C HIS A 404 -12.18 -2.80 -23.44
N GLU A 405 -11.57 -2.07 -24.36
CA GLU A 405 -10.26 -1.43 -24.21
C GLU A 405 -10.29 -0.10 -24.96
N THR A 406 -9.97 1.00 -24.26
CA THR A 406 -9.74 2.32 -24.88
C THR A 406 -8.42 2.90 -24.38
N THR A 407 -7.55 3.27 -25.32
CA THR A 407 -6.24 3.88 -25.07
C THR A 407 -6.29 5.39 -25.33
N TRP A 408 -5.52 6.18 -24.57
CA TRP A 408 -5.35 7.63 -24.71
C TRP A 408 -3.98 7.96 -25.32
N PRO A 409 -3.80 7.86 -26.66
CA PRO A 409 -2.54 8.19 -27.30
C PRO A 409 -2.24 9.69 -27.21
N GLY A 410 -1.12 10.05 -26.60
CA GLY A 410 -0.67 11.45 -26.46
C GLY A 410 -1.46 12.30 -25.46
N GLN A 411 -2.31 11.69 -24.63
CA GLN A 411 -3.12 12.37 -23.62
C GLN A 411 -2.93 11.71 -22.25
N GLU A 412 -3.08 12.47 -21.17
CA GLU A 412 -2.92 11.97 -19.80
C GLU A 412 -4.30 11.68 -19.19
N LEU A 413 -4.62 10.39 -19.04
CA LEU A 413 -5.76 9.93 -18.25
C LEU A 413 -5.39 10.02 -16.76
N LEU A 414 -6.15 10.79 -15.98
CA LEU A 414 -5.84 11.07 -14.57
C LEU A 414 -6.64 10.16 -13.62
N GLU A 415 -7.91 9.94 -13.91
CA GLU A 415 -8.84 9.25 -13.00
C GLU A 415 -10.01 8.65 -13.79
N VAL A 416 -10.53 7.52 -13.29
CA VAL A 416 -11.68 6.80 -13.86
C VAL A 416 -12.51 6.28 -12.70
N VAL A 417 -13.82 6.52 -12.70
CA VAL A 417 -14.72 6.16 -11.59
C VAL A 417 -16.02 5.58 -12.13
N TRP A 418 -16.46 4.45 -11.59
CA TRP A 418 -17.82 3.93 -11.84
C TRP A 418 -18.88 4.77 -11.11
N GLN A 419 -20.01 5.01 -11.78
CA GLN A 419 -21.24 5.47 -11.13
C GLN A 419 -21.61 4.51 -10.00
N LYS A 420 -21.82 5.03 -8.79
CA LYS A 420 -22.28 4.25 -7.64
C LYS A 420 -23.80 4.13 -7.62
N TYR A 421 -24.32 3.27 -6.77
CA TYR A 421 -25.75 3.06 -6.57
C TYR A 421 -26.04 2.83 -5.09
N ALA A 422 -27.22 3.24 -4.62
CA ALA A 422 -27.65 2.99 -3.25
C ALA A 422 -27.63 1.48 -2.90
N PRO A 423 -27.18 1.07 -1.70
CA PRO A 423 -27.10 -0.34 -1.31
C PRO A 423 -28.43 -1.08 -1.47
N GLY A 424 -28.41 -2.22 -2.16
CA GLY A 424 -29.60 -3.05 -2.43
C GLY A 424 -30.36 -2.74 -3.71
N THR A 425 -30.02 -1.68 -4.44
CA THR A 425 -30.61 -1.36 -5.77
C THR A 425 -30.33 -2.44 -6.81
N ILE A 426 -29.15 -3.08 -6.71
CA ILE A 426 -28.71 -4.15 -7.60
C ILE A 426 -28.76 -5.47 -6.82
N LYS A 427 -29.23 -6.55 -7.48
CA LYS A 427 -29.31 -7.90 -6.90
C LYS A 427 -28.04 -8.70 -7.22
N GLU A 428 -27.65 -9.62 -6.33
CA GLU A 428 -26.48 -10.49 -6.51
C GLU A 428 -26.68 -11.36 -7.77
N ASN A 429 -25.79 -11.20 -8.77
CA ASN A 429 -25.78 -12.04 -9.96
C ASN A 429 -25.27 -13.45 -9.61
N VAL A 430 -25.91 -14.47 -10.18
CA VAL A 430 -25.48 -15.87 -10.03
C VAL A 430 -24.19 -16.08 -10.84
N ILE A 431 -23.11 -16.50 -10.16
CA ILE A 431 -21.83 -16.81 -10.80
C ILE A 431 -22.01 -18.04 -11.68
N THR A 432 -21.83 -17.86 -12.99
CA THR A 432 -21.85 -18.92 -14.00
C THR A 432 -20.43 -19.18 -14.49
N ASP A 433 -20.04 -20.45 -14.67
CA ASP A 433 -18.69 -20.84 -15.10
C ASP A 433 -18.41 -20.61 -16.60
N ASP A 434 -19.42 -20.14 -17.34
CA ASP A 434 -19.36 -19.94 -18.80
C ASP A 434 -18.33 -18.89 -19.18
N LYS A 435 -17.31 -19.33 -19.93
CA LYS A 435 -16.25 -18.48 -20.45
C LYS A 435 -16.74 -17.71 -21.67
N ILE A 436 -17.33 -16.54 -21.43
CA ILE A 436 -17.59 -15.53 -22.47
C ILE A 436 -16.30 -15.28 -23.26
N GLU A 437 -16.36 -15.30 -24.59
CA GLU A 437 -15.23 -14.96 -25.45
C GLU A 437 -14.96 -13.44 -25.41
N GLY A 438 -13.78 -13.07 -24.91
CA GLY A 438 -13.34 -11.68 -24.85
C GLY A 438 -12.70 -11.19 -26.16
N LEU A 439 -12.57 -9.87 -26.27
CA LEU A 439 -11.73 -9.23 -27.27
C LEU A 439 -10.26 -9.63 -27.06
N VAL A 440 -9.53 -9.81 -28.16
CA VAL A 440 -8.06 -9.91 -28.11
C VAL A 440 -7.50 -8.51 -27.76
N PRO A 441 -6.61 -8.37 -26.76
CA PRO A 441 -6.02 -7.07 -26.45
C PRO A 441 -5.29 -6.47 -27.66
N SER A 442 -5.56 -5.19 -27.93
CA SER A 442 -4.99 -4.46 -29.07
C SER A 442 -3.50 -4.19 -28.94
N THR A 443 -2.97 -4.15 -27.71
CA THR A 443 -1.53 -4.11 -27.47
C THR A 443 -0.89 -5.44 -27.88
N PRO A 444 0.02 -5.46 -28.87
CA PRO A 444 0.65 -6.71 -29.31
C PRO A 444 1.43 -7.33 -28.15
N GLN A 445 1.06 -8.55 -27.76
CA GLN A 445 1.84 -9.30 -26.77
C GLN A 445 3.25 -9.49 -27.33
N ALA A 446 4.25 -8.92 -26.65
CA ALA A 446 5.65 -9.08 -27.03
C ALA A 446 5.96 -10.58 -27.15
N SER A 447 6.25 -11.02 -28.37
CA SER A 447 6.27 -12.44 -28.73
C SER A 447 7.22 -13.21 -27.82
N THR A 448 6.82 -14.41 -27.39
CA THR A 448 7.64 -15.33 -26.59
C THR A 448 8.86 -15.92 -27.32
N GLN A 449 9.28 -15.29 -28.43
CA GLN A 449 10.59 -15.50 -29.03
C GLN A 449 11.69 -15.08 -28.05
N LYS A 450 12.27 -16.07 -27.39
CA LYS A 450 13.52 -15.98 -26.63
C LYS A 450 14.54 -15.15 -27.43
N TYR A 451 14.95 -13.99 -26.89
CA TYR A 451 15.81 -13.04 -27.59
C TYR A 451 17.14 -13.70 -28.00
N ILE A 452 17.28 -14.01 -29.30
CA ILE A 452 18.52 -14.52 -29.88
C ILE A 452 19.40 -13.30 -30.24
N PRO A 453 20.53 -13.08 -29.53
CA PRO A 453 21.41 -11.95 -29.80
C PRO A 453 22.00 -12.05 -31.22
N PRO A 454 22.33 -10.92 -31.88
CA PRO A 454 22.67 -10.91 -33.31
C PRO A 454 23.73 -11.93 -33.75
N GLY A 455 24.80 -12.11 -32.96
CA GLY A 455 25.88 -13.07 -33.26
C GLY A 455 25.47 -14.54 -33.25
N ALA A 456 24.37 -14.90 -32.58
CA ALA A 456 23.88 -16.28 -32.51
C ALA A 456 22.95 -16.66 -33.68
N ARG A 457 22.54 -15.70 -34.53
CA ARG A 457 21.64 -15.96 -35.68
C ARG A 457 22.32 -16.65 -36.87
N LEU A 458 23.65 -16.73 -36.87
CA LEU A 458 24.44 -17.35 -37.95
C LEU A 458 24.68 -18.86 -37.75
N GLY A 459 24.21 -19.47 -36.66
CA GLY A 459 24.53 -20.86 -36.29
C GLY A 459 23.44 -21.90 -36.54
N ALA A 460 22.27 -21.53 -37.08
CA ALA A 460 21.12 -22.44 -37.18
C ALA A 460 20.34 -22.24 -38.50
N GLY A 461 20.69 -23.02 -39.52
CA GLY A 461 20.03 -23.04 -40.83
C GLY A 461 20.82 -23.88 -41.83
N GLY A 462 20.47 -25.15 -41.97
CA GLY A 462 21.15 -26.08 -42.87
C GLY A 462 20.36 -26.34 -44.16
N ALA A 463 21.08 -26.39 -45.28
CA ALA A 463 20.69 -26.96 -46.58
C ALA A 463 19.32 -26.57 -47.17
N GLY A 464 19.34 -25.59 -48.08
CA GLY A 464 18.30 -25.30 -49.07
C GLY A 464 18.91 -24.46 -50.19
N ASP A 465 18.65 -24.81 -51.46
CA ASP A 465 19.40 -24.30 -52.63
C ASP A 465 18.58 -23.27 -53.45
N THR A 466 19.23 -22.66 -54.44
CA THR A 466 18.72 -21.80 -55.54
C THR A 466 18.39 -20.33 -55.23
N SER A 467 19.41 -19.49 -55.48
CA SER A 467 19.35 -18.24 -56.26
C SER A 467 18.22 -17.22 -56.00
N ALA A 468 18.55 -16.15 -55.28
CA ALA A 468 17.98 -14.81 -55.51
C ALA A 468 19.05 -13.73 -55.20
N GLU A 469 19.41 -12.92 -56.20
CA GLU A 469 20.46 -11.89 -56.08
C GLU A 469 19.96 -10.68 -55.27
N ALA A 470 20.59 -10.38 -54.13
CA ALA A 470 20.23 -9.25 -53.27
C ALA A 470 21.39 -8.25 -53.15
N LEU A 471 21.42 -7.25 -54.04
CA LEU A 471 22.39 -6.16 -53.99
C LEU A 471 22.32 -5.43 -52.63
N ARG A 472 23.46 -5.26 -51.97
CA ARG A 472 23.62 -4.27 -50.91
C ARG A 472 24.07 -2.94 -51.52
N SER A 473 23.33 -1.88 -51.22
CA SER A 473 23.60 -0.52 -51.69
C SER A 473 24.99 -0.02 -51.25
N PRO A 474 25.74 0.71 -52.12
CA PRO A 474 27.00 1.33 -51.74
C PRO A 474 26.87 2.38 -50.64
N ILE A 475 27.95 2.60 -49.90
CA ILE A 475 28.06 3.69 -48.90
C ILE A 475 28.21 5.02 -49.65
N PRO A 476 27.43 6.07 -49.33
CA PRO A 476 27.59 7.38 -49.96
C PRO A 476 28.98 8.00 -49.70
N GLY A 477 29.61 8.55 -50.75
CA GLY A 477 30.82 9.39 -50.62
C GLY A 477 32.13 8.85 -51.21
N LEU A 478 32.15 7.65 -51.81
CA LEU A 478 33.33 7.13 -52.55
C LEU A 478 33.00 6.81 -54.02
N PRO A 479 33.96 7.00 -54.95
CA PRO A 479 33.77 6.64 -56.35
C PRO A 479 33.74 5.11 -56.55
N PRO A 480 33.00 4.59 -57.54
CA PRO A 480 32.91 3.14 -57.79
C PRO A 480 34.27 2.55 -58.19
N GLY A 481 34.77 1.58 -57.42
CA GLY A 481 35.94 0.77 -57.79
C GLY A 481 36.81 0.30 -56.63
N TYR A 482 36.84 1.01 -55.50
CA TYR A 482 37.76 0.69 -54.40
C TYR A 482 37.30 -0.53 -53.57
N ARG A 483 38.00 -1.66 -53.71
CA ARG A 483 37.86 -2.86 -52.85
C ARG A 483 39.22 -3.19 -52.21
N PRO A 484 39.41 -3.04 -50.88
CA PRO A 484 40.63 -3.48 -50.22
C PRO A 484 40.76 -5.01 -50.23
N THR A 485 41.78 -5.54 -50.91
CA THR A 485 42.07 -6.98 -50.96
C THR A 485 43.28 -7.34 -50.12
N THR A 486 43.12 -8.24 -49.13
CA THR A 486 44.25 -8.90 -48.45
C THR A 486 44.04 -10.41 -48.44
N LYS A 487 44.94 -11.14 -49.12
CA LYS A 487 45.03 -12.61 -49.04
C LYS A 487 45.82 -13.00 -47.79
N GLY A 488 45.48 -14.13 -47.18
CA GLY A 488 46.29 -14.72 -46.10
C GLY A 488 47.62 -15.29 -46.61
N LYS A 489 48.56 -15.50 -45.69
CA LYS A 489 49.78 -16.31 -45.90
C LYS A 489 49.78 -17.52 -44.97
N ASN A 490 50.11 -18.68 -45.53
CA ASN A 490 50.62 -19.84 -44.80
C ASN A 490 52.07 -20.04 -45.22
N ASP A 491 52.97 -20.29 -44.27
CA ASP A 491 54.35 -20.72 -44.53
C ASP A 491 54.69 -21.94 -43.65
N ARG A 492 55.73 -22.70 -44.04
CA ARG A 492 56.06 -24.05 -43.51
C ARG A 492 57.56 -24.20 -43.21
N LYS A 493 57.91 -25.27 -42.46
CA LYS A 493 59.27 -25.69 -41.97
C LYS A 493 59.61 -25.08 -40.59
N ASN A 494 60.33 -25.72 -39.65
CA ASN A 494 61.21 -26.92 -39.59
C ASN A 494 60.98 -27.65 -38.21
N ASN A 495 61.53 -28.82 -37.83
CA ASN A 495 62.09 -30.02 -38.50
C ASN A 495 62.48 -31.08 -37.42
N GLN A 496 62.40 -32.40 -37.72
CA GLN A 496 62.88 -33.55 -36.90
C GLN A 496 62.24 -33.73 -35.49
N ASN A 497 62.29 -34.89 -34.79
CA ASN A 497 63.04 -36.14 -35.00
C ASN A 497 62.23 -37.43 -34.62
N ARG A 498 62.81 -38.62 -34.81
CA ARG A 498 62.19 -39.97 -34.65
C ARG A 498 62.04 -40.46 -33.19
N LYS A 499 60.98 -41.25 -32.89
CA LYS A 499 61.07 -42.71 -32.59
C LYS A 499 59.73 -43.44 -32.33
N ASN A 500 59.64 -44.65 -32.90
CA ASN A 500 58.99 -45.91 -32.50
C ASN A 500 57.50 -46.02 -32.07
N ASN A 501 56.81 -46.87 -32.83
CA ASN A 501 55.59 -47.68 -32.57
C ASN A 501 55.91 -48.85 -31.57
N PRO A 502 55.02 -49.82 -31.19
CA PRO A 502 53.66 -50.10 -31.70
C PRO A 502 52.58 -50.60 -30.69
N ASN A 503 51.39 -50.86 -31.25
CA ASN A 503 50.34 -51.81 -30.78
C ASN A 503 49.49 -51.41 -29.54
N LYS A 504 48.22 -51.87 -29.39
CA LYS A 504 47.44 -52.84 -30.19
C LYS A 504 45.93 -52.50 -30.19
N THR A 505 45.25 -52.76 -31.31
CA THR A 505 43.78 -52.91 -31.43
C THR A 505 43.44 -54.43 -31.44
N PRO A 506 42.23 -54.95 -31.75
CA PRO A 506 40.92 -54.33 -32.04
C PRO A 506 39.69 -54.99 -31.33
N SER A 507 38.49 -54.53 -31.69
CA SER A 507 37.20 -55.29 -31.78
C SER A 507 36.57 -55.94 -30.52
N GLY A 508 35.24 -56.06 -30.43
CA GLY A 508 34.22 -55.57 -31.36
C GLY A 508 32.78 -56.00 -31.02
N ASP A 509 31.87 -55.56 -31.89
CA ASP A 509 30.52 -56.06 -32.20
C ASP A 509 29.34 -56.07 -31.20
N LYS A 510 28.18 -55.96 -31.85
CA LYS A 510 26.77 -55.95 -31.39
C LYS A 510 26.23 -57.43 -31.36
N PRO A 511 24.95 -57.78 -31.06
CA PRO A 511 23.76 -56.89 -31.06
C PRO A 511 22.56 -57.17 -30.13
N SER A 512 21.62 -56.22 -30.20
CA SER A 512 20.15 -56.38 -30.17
C SER A 512 19.38 -56.55 -28.85
N SER A 513 18.12 -56.08 -28.90
CA SER A 513 16.88 -56.54 -28.24
C SER A 513 16.93 -57.11 -26.80
N GLY A 514 16.08 -56.70 -25.85
CA GLY A 514 14.90 -55.83 -25.91
C GLY A 514 13.78 -56.38 -25.00
N GLY A 515 12.82 -55.54 -24.57
CA GLY A 515 11.57 -56.02 -23.94
C GLY A 515 11.50 -56.10 -22.40
N ASN A 516 11.32 -54.95 -21.75
CA ASN A 516 10.21 -54.67 -20.82
C ASN A 516 9.65 -55.81 -19.91
N LYS A 517 9.91 -55.77 -18.58
CA LYS A 517 8.84 -55.70 -17.54
C LYS A 517 9.30 -55.62 -16.05
N GLN A 518 8.52 -54.85 -15.30
CA GLN A 518 8.11 -54.89 -13.87
C GLN A 518 8.82 -55.80 -12.82
N GLY A 519 9.02 -55.21 -11.62
CA GLY A 519 9.30 -55.90 -10.33
C GLY A 519 10.72 -55.68 -9.79
N GLY A 520 10.98 -55.57 -8.48
CA GLY A 520 10.05 -55.39 -7.35
C GLY A 520 10.66 -55.71 -5.97
N SER A 521 10.46 -54.81 -5.00
CA SER A 521 10.62 -55.00 -3.53
C SER A 521 12.02 -55.01 -2.88
N LYS A 522 12.01 -54.73 -1.55
CA LYS A 522 13.04 -54.89 -0.50
C LYS A 522 14.25 -53.94 -0.57
N GLN A 523 14.42 -53.02 0.39
CA GLN A 523 14.74 -53.19 1.82
C GLN A 523 16.13 -53.81 2.09
N LYS A 524 16.98 -53.04 2.78
CA LYS A 524 17.96 -53.54 3.74
C LYS A 524 17.97 -52.65 4.98
N GLN A 525 17.74 -53.25 6.14
CA GLN A 525 18.21 -52.73 7.42
C GLN A 525 19.62 -53.28 7.69
N ASN A 526 20.38 -52.54 8.50
CA ASN A 526 21.35 -52.96 9.53
C ASN A 526 22.04 -51.65 9.97
N ASP A 527 21.96 -51.14 11.20
CA ASP A 527 22.06 -51.74 12.56
C ASP A 527 23.50 -52.12 12.95
N GLY A 528 23.89 -51.91 14.23
CA GLY A 528 25.25 -52.31 14.68
C GLY A 528 25.96 -51.63 15.88
N GLY A 529 25.33 -50.86 16.78
CA GLY A 529 25.95 -50.42 18.07
C GLY A 529 27.12 -49.40 17.97
N GLN A 530 27.84 -49.03 19.05
CA GLN A 530 27.76 -49.21 20.52
C GLN A 530 28.69 -48.09 21.15
N ARG A 531 28.95 -47.83 22.46
CA ARG A 531 28.84 -48.55 23.76
C ARG A 531 29.06 -47.55 24.94
N LYS A 532 28.50 -47.81 26.14
CA LYS A 532 28.88 -47.26 27.49
C LYS A 532 28.62 -45.75 27.74
N GLN A 533 28.41 -45.22 28.97
CA GLN A 533 28.36 -45.75 30.36
C GLN A 533 27.36 -44.83 31.14
N HIS A 534 26.46 -45.23 32.07
CA HIS A 534 26.60 -45.87 33.39
C HIS A 534 27.55 -45.12 34.37
N ARG A 535 27.21 -44.85 35.65
CA ARG A 535 26.12 -45.34 36.53
C ARG A 535 26.00 -44.52 37.85
N GLU A 536 24.96 -44.82 38.66
CA GLU A 536 24.85 -44.63 40.14
C GLU A 536 24.61 -43.18 40.67
N GLN A 537 23.92 -42.87 41.78
CA GLN A 537 22.69 -43.33 42.52
C GLN A 537 22.59 -42.42 43.79
N ALA A 538 21.60 -42.48 44.70
CA ALA A 538 20.12 -42.61 44.67
C ALA A 538 19.61 -42.68 46.13
N GLN A 539 18.30 -42.50 46.34
CA GLN A 539 17.38 -43.01 47.41
C GLN A 539 16.12 -42.11 47.37
N SER A 540 14.89 -42.56 47.13
CA SER A 540 14.03 -43.55 47.84
C SER A 540 13.51 -43.02 49.19
N GLU A 541 12.23 -43.15 49.58
CA GLU A 541 11.11 -43.89 48.96
C GLU A 541 9.71 -43.42 49.47
N SER A 542 8.65 -43.94 48.84
CA SER A 542 7.28 -44.24 49.36
C SER A 542 6.36 -43.19 50.06
N ASN A 543 5.23 -42.92 49.40
CA ASN A 543 3.83 -42.98 49.89
C ASN A 543 3.25 -42.08 51.02
N SER A 544 2.26 -41.26 50.59
CA SER A 544 0.82 -41.30 50.98
C SER A 544 0.19 -40.26 51.95
N ASN A 545 -1.07 -39.91 51.60
CA ASN A 545 -2.17 -39.29 52.37
C ASN A 545 -2.03 -37.83 52.87
N GLY A 546 -3.14 -37.07 52.81
CA GLY A 546 -3.21 -35.67 53.29
C GLY A 546 -4.34 -34.82 52.67
N THR A 547 -5.59 -35.10 53.05
CA THR A 547 -6.84 -34.45 52.56
C THR A 547 -7.04 -33.01 53.09
N THR A 548 -7.86 -32.18 52.41
CA THR A 548 -8.68 -31.04 52.95
C THR A 548 -7.93 -29.81 53.55
N THR A 549 -8.41 -28.56 53.58
CA THR A 549 -9.41 -27.76 52.81
C THR A 549 -9.15 -26.26 53.06
N ASN A 550 -9.96 -25.39 52.44
CA ASN A 550 -10.47 -24.06 52.81
C ASN A 550 -10.30 -23.64 54.32
N GLU A 551 -10.35 -22.35 54.70
CA GLU A 551 -11.01 -21.18 54.09
C GLU A 551 -10.44 -19.82 54.60
N GLU A 552 -10.93 -18.72 54.01
CA GLU A 552 -11.17 -17.35 54.52
C GLU A 552 -10.58 -16.87 55.89
N SER A 553 -10.24 -15.58 56.05
CA SER A 553 -11.28 -14.53 56.16
C SER A 553 -10.78 -13.06 56.30
N ASN A 554 -11.59 -12.14 55.73
CA ASN A 554 -12.13 -10.86 56.26
C ASN A 554 -11.26 -9.83 57.04
N ALA A 555 -11.58 -8.52 57.06
CA ALA A 555 -12.36 -7.63 56.16
C ALA A 555 -12.25 -6.15 56.61
N THR A 556 -12.62 -5.22 55.71
CA THR A 556 -13.22 -3.87 55.93
C THR A 556 -12.78 -2.94 57.09
N SER A 557 -12.45 -1.68 56.75
CA SER A 557 -12.91 -0.47 57.47
C SER A 557 -12.77 0.80 56.58
N ASN A 558 -13.36 1.93 57.02
CA ASN A 558 -13.58 3.17 56.25
C ASN A 558 -12.66 4.35 56.69
N ASP A 559 -12.82 5.48 55.97
CA ASP A 559 -12.47 6.87 56.37
C ASP A 559 -10.96 7.21 56.45
N GLY A 560 -10.50 8.46 56.29
CA GLY A 560 -11.16 9.71 55.89
C GLY A 560 -10.25 10.95 56.10
N ASP A 561 -10.69 12.11 55.59
CA ASP A 561 -10.23 13.50 55.89
C ASP A 561 -8.92 14.07 55.25
N ASP A 562 -8.80 15.41 55.30
CA ASP A 562 -7.86 16.34 54.62
C ASP A 562 -6.55 16.65 55.40
N GLY A 563 -5.67 17.55 54.90
CA GLY A 563 -4.80 18.36 55.81
C GLY A 563 -3.34 18.71 55.48
N ASP A 564 -3.07 19.36 54.34
CA ASP A 564 -2.14 20.49 54.09
C ASP A 564 -0.78 20.77 54.85
N ASN A 565 0.17 21.35 54.09
CA ASN A 565 1.26 22.31 54.41
C ASN A 565 2.55 22.01 55.25
N ASN A 566 3.69 22.08 54.53
CA ASN A 566 4.94 22.86 54.77
C ASN A 566 5.68 22.96 56.14
N ASN A 567 7.00 22.66 56.10
CA ASN A 567 8.16 23.55 56.40
C ASN A 567 9.46 22.72 56.62
N ASP A 568 10.71 23.21 56.60
CA ASP A 568 11.44 24.29 55.89
C ASP A 568 12.94 24.19 56.35
N LYS A 569 13.93 24.60 55.53
CA LYS A 569 15.28 25.09 55.95
C LYS A 569 16.21 25.52 54.80
N ARG A 570 17.00 26.57 55.06
CA ARG A 570 17.85 27.40 54.16
C ARG A 570 18.95 28.12 55.01
N PRO A 571 19.81 29.04 54.49
CA PRO A 571 20.42 29.18 53.15
C PRO A 571 21.97 28.94 53.16
N PRO A 572 22.97 29.87 53.37
CA PRO A 572 23.09 31.34 53.30
C PRO A 572 24.37 31.91 52.58
N ARG A 573 24.26 32.34 51.30
CA ARG A 573 25.08 33.43 50.64
C ARG A 573 26.59 33.13 50.41
N SER A 574 27.40 33.88 49.64
CA SER A 574 27.41 35.29 49.14
C SER A 574 28.28 35.42 47.86
N ASP A 575 28.54 36.57 47.19
CA ASP A 575 27.73 37.72 46.71
C ASP A 575 28.64 38.64 45.81
N LYS A 576 28.07 39.59 45.04
CA LYS A 576 28.68 40.72 44.24
C LYS A 576 28.82 40.62 42.70
N ARG A 577 28.90 41.83 42.09
CA ARG A 577 28.85 42.27 40.66
C ARG A 577 29.85 43.47 40.50
N PRO A 578 30.18 44.07 39.32
CA PRO A 578 29.34 44.20 38.10
C PRO A 578 29.99 44.22 36.67
N ARG A 579 29.12 44.09 35.65
CA ARG A 579 29.17 44.68 34.27
C ARG A 579 30.45 44.55 33.40
N GLN A 580 30.31 43.80 32.31
CA GLN A 580 30.32 44.38 30.93
C GLN A 580 29.50 43.51 29.95
N ARG A 581 29.12 44.06 28.79
CA ARG A 581 28.31 43.37 27.76
C ARG A 581 29.21 42.86 26.62
N LEU A 582 29.12 41.57 26.31
CA LEU A 582 29.36 41.03 24.97
C LEU A 582 28.31 39.95 24.69
N SER A 583 27.78 39.91 23.46
CA SER A 583 26.64 39.08 23.08
C SER A 583 27.04 37.93 22.15
N SER A 584 26.72 36.69 22.54
CA SER A 584 26.73 35.53 21.66
C SER A 584 25.55 34.59 21.97
N LYS A 585 25.29 33.62 21.09
CA LYS A 585 23.98 32.96 20.91
C LYS A 585 23.80 31.69 21.76
N PRO A 586 22.56 31.23 21.99
CA PRO A 586 22.32 29.83 22.35
C PRO A 586 22.87 28.86 21.29
N ILE A 587 23.25 27.66 21.73
CA ILE A 587 23.96 26.66 20.92
C ILE A 587 23.03 25.99 19.90
N ASP A 588 23.53 25.79 18.68
CA ASP A 588 22.79 25.24 17.54
C ASP A 588 22.94 23.70 17.45
N PRO A 589 21.84 22.92 17.59
CA PRO A 589 21.88 21.46 17.58
C PRO A 589 22.18 20.85 16.19
N GLU A 590 22.18 21.61 15.09
CA GLU A 590 22.67 21.14 13.79
C GLU A 590 24.19 21.03 13.74
N LYS A 591 24.91 21.99 14.35
CA LYS A 591 26.38 22.01 14.35
C LYS A 591 26.93 20.77 15.04
N ASP A 592 26.35 20.41 16.18
CA ASP A 592 26.72 19.20 16.93
C ASP A 592 26.55 17.91 16.12
N LYS A 593 25.49 17.81 15.29
CA LYS A 593 25.29 16.65 14.40
C LYS A 593 26.39 16.58 13.32
N LYS A 594 26.71 17.72 12.69
CA LYS A 594 27.76 17.80 11.67
C LYS A 594 29.15 17.48 12.26
N ILE A 595 29.47 18.02 13.43
CA ILE A 595 30.71 17.73 14.17
C ILE A 595 30.79 16.24 14.54
N LYS A 596 29.71 15.63 15.07
CA LYS A 596 29.69 14.18 15.39
C LYS A 596 29.91 13.31 14.15
N ASN A 597 29.31 13.65 13.01
CA ASN A 597 29.50 12.91 11.75
C ASN A 597 30.94 13.01 11.19
N LEU A 598 31.58 14.19 11.27
CA LEU A 598 32.98 14.34 10.86
C LEU A 598 33.94 13.55 11.76
N ASN A 599 33.73 13.58 13.09
CA ASN A 599 34.53 12.76 14.02
C ASN A 599 34.39 11.25 13.75
N ARG A 600 33.21 10.78 13.31
CA ARG A 600 33.02 9.37 12.92
C ARG A 600 33.87 9.01 11.69
N LYS A 601 33.78 9.80 10.60
CA LYS A 601 34.59 9.59 9.38
C LYS A 601 36.10 9.54 9.68
N LEU A 602 36.59 10.40 10.57
CA LEU A 602 38.01 10.42 10.96
C LEU A 602 38.43 9.19 11.78
N LYS A 603 37.54 8.62 12.62
CA LYS A 603 37.79 7.31 13.26
C LYS A 603 37.84 6.19 12.24
N ASP A 604 36.93 6.17 11.26
CA ASP A 604 36.90 5.16 10.20
C ASP A 604 38.20 5.17 9.37
N ILE A 605 38.74 6.37 9.07
CA ILE A 605 40.04 6.55 8.38
C ILE A 605 41.21 6.06 9.25
N ARG A 606 41.21 6.33 10.56
CA ARG A 606 42.25 5.85 11.47
C ARG A 606 42.35 4.33 11.48
N ILE A 607 41.21 3.63 11.47
CA ILE A 607 41.15 2.16 11.38
C ILE A 607 41.74 1.66 10.04
N LEU A 608 41.57 2.40 8.94
CA LEU A 608 42.20 2.07 7.65
C LEU A 608 43.73 2.25 7.68
N LYS A 609 44.25 3.29 8.35
CA LYS A 609 45.70 3.44 8.57
C LYS A 609 46.27 2.30 9.41
N GLU A 610 45.62 1.97 10.52
CA GLU A 610 46.01 0.86 11.40
C GLU A 610 45.90 -0.51 10.72
N LYS A 611 45.20 -0.64 9.57
CA LYS A 611 45.27 -1.83 8.69
C LYS A 611 46.47 -1.76 7.74
N LYS A 612 46.70 -0.60 7.10
CA LYS A 612 47.87 -0.39 6.22
C LYS A 612 49.19 -0.65 6.93
N GLU A 613 49.33 -0.21 8.17
CA GLU A 613 50.52 -0.41 9.00
C GLU A 613 50.75 -1.88 9.39
N ARG A 614 49.71 -2.72 9.36
CA ARG A 614 49.81 -4.19 9.52
C ARG A 614 50.11 -4.94 8.22
N GLY A 615 50.24 -4.23 7.09
CA GLY A 615 50.50 -4.84 5.79
C GLY A 615 49.26 -5.35 5.04
N ASP A 616 48.04 -5.05 5.51
CA ASP A 616 46.82 -5.39 4.79
C ASP A 616 46.74 -4.62 3.46
N ASN A 617 46.46 -5.33 2.36
CA ASN A 617 46.20 -4.71 1.06
C ASN A 617 44.87 -3.93 1.08
N LEU A 618 44.97 -2.59 1.06
CA LEU A 618 43.82 -1.70 0.92
C LEU A 618 43.43 -1.50 -0.54
N ASP A 619 42.13 -1.53 -0.83
CA ASP A 619 41.61 -1.16 -2.15
C ASP A 619 41.78 0.36 -2.43
N ASN A 620 41.84 0.74 -3.71
CA ASN A 620 42.00 2.12 -4.15
C ASN A 620 40.94 3.07 -3.57
N ALA A 621 39.69 2.63 -3.39
CA ALA A 621 38.65 3.46 -2.77
C ALA A 621 38.89 3.68 -1.27
N GLN A 622 39.61 2.79 -0.59
CA GLN A 622 40.01 2.93 0.81
C GLN A 622 41.22 3.87 0.94
N VAL A 623 42.19 3.78 0.02
CA VAL A 623 43.31 4.72 -0.08
C VAL A 623 42.81 6.15 -0.39
N THR A 624 41.84 6.30 -1.30
CA THR A 624 41.22 7.60 -1.61
C THR A 624 40.53 8.21 -0.37
N LYS A 625 39.81 7.40 0.42
CA LYS A 625 39.21 7.84 1.69
C LYS A 625 40.26 8.26 2.71
N MET A 626 41.35 7.51 2.85
CA MET A 626 42.47 7.86 3.72
C MET A 626 43.12 9.20 3.33
N ASN A 627 43.26 9.48 2.04
CA ASN A 627 43.86 10.73 1.55
C ASN A 627 42.97 11.97 1.82
N SER A 628 41.64 11.81 1.94
CA SER A 628 40.71 12.90 2.25
C SER A 628 40.68 13.36 3.71
N GLU A 629 41.47 12.73 4.59
CA GLU A 629 41.54 13.02 6.03
C GLU A 629 41.85 14.50 6.34
N HIS A 630 42.81 15.09 5.62
CA HIS A 630 43.26 16.45 5.87
C HIS A 630 42.14 17.48 5.67
N ASP A 631 41.33 17.31 4.63
CA ASP A 631 40.22 18.22 4.33
C ASP A 631 39.07 18.05 5.33
N LEU A 632 38.78 16.82 5.77
CA LEU A 632 37.82 16.54 6.85
C LEU A 632 38.28 17.16 8.19
N ILE A 633 39.58 17.19 8.49
CA ILE A 633 40.14 17.90 9.66
C ILE A 633 40.00 19.42 9.48
N LYS A 634 40.20 19.96 8.27
CA LYS A 634 40.05 21.39 7.96
C LYS A 634 38.60 21.84 8.08
N GLU A 635 37.64 21.06 7.57
CA GLU A 635 36.19 21.27 7.72
C GLU A 635 35.77 21.24 9.20
N LEU A 636 36.24 20.25 9.96
CA LEU A 636 35.96 20.13 11.40
C LEU A 636 36.55 21.28 12.22
N LYS A 637 37.72 21.83 11.84
CA LYS A 637 38.28 23.03 12.47
C LYS A 637 37.43 24.26 12.16
N ALA A 638 37.00 24.46 10.91
CA ALA A 638 36.13 25.57 10.53
C ALA A 638 34.78 25.53 11.27
N LEU A 639 34.16 24.35 11.38
CA LEU A 639 32.91 24.14 12.12
C LEU A 639 33.03 24.31 13.65
N LYS A 640 34.25 24.34 14.21
CA LYS A 640 34.51 24.62 15.64
C LYS A 640 34.96 26.06 15.91
N ALA A 641 35.32 26.82 14.88
CA ALA A 641 35.71 28.23 14.97
C ALA A 641 34.55 29.20 14.61
N SER A 642 33.36 28.66 14.30
CA SER A 642 32.17 29.38 13.85
C SER A 642 30.95 29.10 14.71
#